data_AF-A0A2V4E2V6-F1
#
_entry.id   AF-A0A2V4E2V6-F1
#
_cell.length_a   1.000
_cell.length_b   1.000
_cell.length_c   1.000
_cell.angle_alpha   90.00
_cell.angle_beta   90.00
_cell.angle_gamma   90.00
#
_symmetry.space_group_name_H-M   'P 1'
#
loop_
_entity.id
_entity.type
_entity.pdbx_description
1 polymer ?
#
loop_
_entity_poly.entity_id
_entity_poly.type
_entity_poly.pdbx_seq_one_letter_code
_entity_poly.pdbx_strand_id
1 'polypeptide(L)'
;MAIKKITKLIFPVGEKELNQDTYYRALSEAAHGFYPFGENGLWHGGIHIDKKVLNKLGNDEQLHCMANGEVIAYRINDVYPKITYPEKNVTASSGTTLKRVSYPPFKKVSYFSTGFTLVRHLLQMPKIIGVKDEPPAITLYSLYMHQLDWYGYQEKMKDEKTNALYPHYWNLESGKVDENKGDTVCGSVIRTDGKGTEVLGLLLKGSKIRLAEQHPEQPGWYKIVLISKGTLVTTTEFKQQLGNITGYVWHKDLSPLPTGKTADSNQDYQVLKEDNNTVGKSNVKVKGIAIYETADDKQKLTYLPLTATFELDGQENGYAKIRKIGGCEVPDLLKKEDGGADAPHKGYVKVASLTSFTFKPEKFNDIVVLKSPIAISSGDFIGYIGHNQRPKEYIKELKRAAISTLKRSSDEKLPQLLHVELFTCEDLPAFITKTRALADRLPESEKNLILVEKDARLIQASKADGNLNSGLGIKFISDKDNYYIKINLEYTLNSEQYYADNNLAAQSNGDEKIEKNDDNTANKTVEIILTAAHKEQLANKYNKTYPQLTKSDIPDKVELVEVNHTSSSVKIRFCVDTKHYWIVSNDVSHLFGQDGALNDAIPYWHNFPLSLANLPPATKDNTVYFPRTVPLNSLDNEHLIAIEDESTGSIWVNITTGNEERRLIKGWVNIKKDAQEHIKRISLWHWQGFETVIEKASVGEFYTKINDNRTEILDIKDYTDSMKAMHKILTQSFLYSVQRKKGLPPFTVEFLKDGLRINWTAEMIGHLIIKYESEWYADEALTKWNEIDNLIEEEKQKQKNLTEKWLDEYNITMPFVRDYALNMVDEEHEKAKSIWQLEKEQRIKPSLWWREVAQSQPTPQTPALSNLSADGKAWFIHPVSMLGRLINPGIVTYHIYHDGKIEKHIPEEISKRYEQKYKYVYHDENGNEHEICICDWHTTKEKANGVIVSAPNRKDPNIIEYKENLNEGNTQKRVKFKNGDIAEYGNHPEKKLIWRLYKALNKNVEIVRMPDEINYVKDNVIIKYNFSDTKRRYTGPDPLAGFIGALAETGLQLTTTGSCFAEGSCFPSSEHVNGKSVDTLYLNDKDEQKFINAMHKFNFNKQLTANNKKKFDNANQDFKSNLHNTHLHSEFESGSIKEIIL
;
A
#
# COMPACT_ATOMS: atom_id res chain seq x y z
N MET A 1 -0.17 -3.18 23.92
CA MET A 1 0.62 -2.57 22.83
C MET A 1 0.09 -1.17 22.58
N ALA A 2 0.92 -0.22 22.11
CA ALA A 2 0.42 1.07 21.64
C ALA A 2 -0.24 0.90 20.26
N ILE A 3 -1.42 1.48 20.07
CA ILE A 3 -2.13 1.45 18.78
C ILE A 3 -1.26 2.09 17.68
N LYS A 4 -1.18 1.47 16.51
CA LYS A 4 -0.52 2.07 15.35
C LYS A 4 -1.32 3.29 14.90
N LYS A 5 -0.63 4.40 14.58
CA LYS A 5 -1.26 5.60 14.02
C LYS A 5 -1.76 5.32 12.60
N ILE A 6 -2.79 6.05 12.18
CA ILE A 6 -3.25 6.01 10.79
C ILE A 6 -2.16 6.63 9.90
N THR A 7 -1.62 5.83 8.98
CA THR A 7 -0.67 6.27 7.95
C THR A 7 -1.30 6.34 6.56
N LYS A 8 -2.38 5.57 6.33
CA LYS A 8 -3.13 5.46 5.08
C LYS A 8 -4.60 5.17 5.40
N LEU A 9 -5.52 5.69 4.57
CA LEU A 9 -6.90 5.22 4.52
C LEU A 9 -7.21 4.65 3.13
N ILE A 10 -7.68 3.42 3.09
CA ILE A 10 -8.16 2.76 1.86
C ILE A 10 -9.68 2.64 1.88
N PHE A 11 -10.28 2.47 0.70
CA PHE A 11 -11.68 2.07 0.60
C PHE A 11 -11.82 0.59 1.02
N PRO A 12 -12.88 0.19 1.74
CA PRO A 12 -12.93 -1.14 2.37
C PRO A 12 -13.25 -2.29 1.42
N VAL A 13 -13.42 -2.02 0.12
CA VAL A 13 -13.71 -3.00 -0.92
C VAL A 13 -12.91 -2.70 -2.18
N GLY A 14 -12.56 -3.75 -2.94
CA GLY A 14 -11.83 -3.67 -4.20
C GLY A 14 -10.31 -3.69 -4.03
N GLU A 15 -9.63 -4.37 -4.94
CA GLU A 15 -8.17 -4.58 -4.88
C GLU A 15 -7.37 -3.33 -5.29
N LYS A 16 -7.93 -2.50 -6.18
CA LYS A 16 -7.27 -1.31 -6.72
C LYS A 16 -7.77 -0.04 -6.03
N GLU A 17 -6.84 0.76 -5.50
CA GLU A 17 -7.13 2.10 -5.01
C GLU A 17 -7.51 3.03 -6.18
N LEU A 18 -8.64 3.74 -6.05
CA LEU A 18 -9.18 4.65 -7.06
C LEU A 18 -9.19 6.09 -6.53
N ASN A 19 -9.37 7.08 -7.42
CA ASN A 19 -9.56 8.46 -6.96
C ASN A 19 -10.92 8.66 -6.26
N GLN A 20 -11.05 9.74 -5.48
CA GLN A 20 -12.28 10.07 -4.77
C GLN A 20 -13.50 10.23 -5.70
N ASP A 21 -13.31 10.87 -6.87
CA ASP A 21 -14.38 11.11 -7.85
C ASP A 21 -14.98 9.79 -8.38
N THR A 22 -14.17 8.74 -8.52
CA THR A 22 -14.58 7.41 -8.97
C THR A 22 -15.39 6.70 -7.89
N TYR A 23 -14.97 6.80 -6.61
CA TYR A 23 -15.75 6.28 -5.50
C TYR A 23 -17.11 6.99 -5.37
N TYR A 24 -17.15 8.33 -5.46
CA TYR A 24 -18.41 9.07 -5.42
C TYR A 24 -19.35 8.69 -6.57
N ARG A 25 -18.82 8.56 -7.80
CA ARG A 25 -19.61 8.08 -8.95
C ARG A 25 -20.12 6.67 -8.75
N ALA A 26 -19.32 5.75 -8.20
CA ALA A 26 -19.77 4.41 -7.87
C ALA A 26 -20.90 4.44 -6.82
N LEU A 27 -20.75 5.25 -5.76
CA LEU A 27 -21.79 5.43 -4.73
C LEU A 27 -23.08 6.06 -5.27
N SER A 28 -23.01 6.86 -6.34
CA SER A 28 -24.22 7.36 -7.03
C SER A 28 -25.08 6.25 -7.64
N GLU A 29 -24.53 5.04 -7.83
CA GLU A 29 -25.28 3.88 -8.33
C GLU A 29 -26.04 3.13 -7.23
N ALA A 30 -25.71 3.39 -5.95
CA ALA A 30 -26.36 2.75 -4.81
C ALA A 30 -27.89 2.89 -4.91
N ALA A 31 -28.63 1.85 -4.55
CA ALA A 31 -30.09 1.89 -4.55
C ALA A 31 -30.63 2.84 -3.48
N HIS A 32 -29.89 3.04 -2.39
CA HIS A 32 -30.28 3.79 -1.17
C HIS A 32 -29.07 3.95 -0.24
N GLY A 33 -29.23 4.70 0.86
CA GLY A 33 -28.24 4.83 1.95
C GLY A 33 -27.17 5.86 1.64
N PHE A 34 -27.60 7.10 1.46
CA PHE A 34 -26.73 8.22 1.14
C PHE A 34 -26.38 8.97 2.42
N TYR A 35 -25.14 9.45 2.51
CA TYR A 35 -24.77 10.40 3.54
C TYR A 35 -25.29 11.80 3.16
N PRO A 36 -25.91 12.58 4.08
CA PRO A 36 -26.30 12.23 5.45
C PRO A 36 -27.78 11.78 5.59
N PHE A 37 -28.48 11.56 4.47
CA PHE A 37 -29.92 11.31 4.43
C PHE A 37 -30.29 9.94 3.85
N GLY A 38 -31.04 9.16 4.62
CA GLY A 38 -31.64 7.92 4.14
C GLY A 38 -32.81 8.13 3.17
N GLU A 39 -33.09 7.13 2.34
CA GLU A 39 -34.28 7.13 1.45
C GLU A 39 -35.59 7.25 2.25
N ASN A 40 -35.63 6.69 3.46
CA ASN A 40 -36.75 6.78 4.39
C ASN A 40 -36.90 8.17 5.05
N GLY A 41 -36.00 9.12 4.77
CA GLY A 41 -36.02 10.46 5.35
C GLY A 41 -35.45 10.53 6.77
N LEU A 42 -34.80 9.46 7.24
CA LEU A 42 -34.09 9.44 8.50
C LEU A 42 -32.63 9.88 8.33
N TRP A 43 -32.01 10.25 9.45
CA TRP A 43 -30.57 10.37 9.58
C TRP A 43 -29.87 9.10 9.09
N HIS A 44 -28.76 9.27 8.36
CA HIS A 44 -27.92 8.17 7.88
C HIS A 44 -26.44 8.55 8.03
N GLY A 45 -25.75 7.91 8.98
CA GLY A 45 -24.39 8.28 9.39
C GLY A 45 -23.29 7.81 8.43
N GLY A 46 -23.63 6.92 7.50
CA GLY A 46 -22.67 6.23 6.65
C GLY A 46 -23.01 6.23 5.17
N ILE A 47 -22.44 5.26 4.46
CA ILE A 47 -22.67 4.98 3.05
C ILE A 47 -23.05 3.51 2.85
N HIS A 48 -23.88 3.23 1.85
CA HIS A 48 -24.19 1.88 1.43
C HIS A 48 -23.39 1.46 0.20
N ILE A 49 -22.87 0.23 0.24
CA ILE A 49 -22.23 -0.46 -0.88
C ILE A 49 -23.09 -1.69 -1.19
N ASP A 50 -23.86 -1.60 -2.28
CA ASP A 50 -24.67 -2.69 -2.79
C ASP A 50 -24.06 -3.29 -4.07
N LYS A 51 -24.73 -4.30 -4.65
CA LYS A 51 -24.27 -4.97 -5.87
C LYS A 51 -24.00 -4.01 -7.04
N LYS A 52 -24.73 -2.89 -7.17
CA LYS A 52 -24.49 -1.93 -8.26
C LYS A 52 -23.20 -1.16 -8.04
N VAL A 53 -22.93 -0.75 -6.80
CA VAL A 53 -21.66 -0.12 -6.41
C VAL A 53 -20.50 -1.09 -6.61
N LEU A 54 -20.63 -2.33 -6.14
CA LEU A 54 -19.58 -3.36 -6.29
C LEU A 54 -19.22 -3.62 -7.76
N ASN A 55 -20.22 -3.71 -8.64
CA ASN A 55 -19.99 -3.88 -10.08
C ASN A 55 -19.19 -2.71 -10.70
N LYS A 56 -19.30 -1.49 -10.16
CA LYS A 56 -18.51 -0.35 -10.61
C LYS A 56 -17.07 -0.38 -10.10
N LEU A 57 -16.82 -1.03 -8.97
CA LEU A 57 -15.53 -1.08 -8.30
C LEU A 57 -14.70 -2.35 -8.60
N GLY A 58 -15.23 -3.27 -9.42
CA GLY A 58 -14.51 -4.50 -9.80
C GLY A 58 -14.93 -5.77 -9.05
N ASN A 59 -16.04 -5.73 -8.30
CA ASN A 59 -16.74 -6.83 -7.65
C ASN A 59 -15.88 -7.76 -6.76
N ASP A 60 -15.41 -7.23 -5.63
CA ASP A 60 -14.85 -8.01 -4.53
C ASP A 60 -15.82 -8.00 -3.33
N GLU A 61 -16.31 -9.18 -2.94
CA GLU A 61 -17.21 -9.35 -1.78
C GLU A 61 -16.44 -9.31 -0.45
N GLN A 62 -15.11 -9.24 -0.49
CA GLN A 62 -14.25 -9.14 0.68
C GLN A 62 -14.22 -7.73 1.23
N LEU A 63 -14.18 -7.66 2.55
CA LEU A 63 -14.08 -6.44 3.33
C LEU A 63 -12.68 -6.35 3.91
N HIS A 64 -12.08 -5.18 3.75
CA HIS A 64 -10.77 -4.86 4.27
C HIS A 64 -10.83 -3.69 5.24
N CYS A 65 -9.97 -3.71 6.25
CA CYS A 65 -9.89 -2.61 7.22
C CYS A 65 -9.38 -1.35 6.53
N MET A 66 -10.11 -0.24 6.70
CA MET A 66 -9.77 1.03 6.05
C MET A 66 -8.44 1.62 6.51
N ALA A 67 -7.99 1.34 7.74
CA ALA A 67 -6.81 1.96 8.34
C ALA A 67 -6.25 1.12 9.48
N ASN A 68 -4.97 1.36 9.82
CA ASN A 68 -4.36 0.82 11.04
C ASN A 68 -5.20 1.17 12.27
N GLY A 69 -5.38 0.21 13.17
CA GLY A 69 -6.19 0.39 14.36
C GLY A 69 -6.24 -0.85 15.23
N GLU A 70 -7.33 -0.98 15.98
CA GLU A 70 -7.63 -2.14 16.81
C GLU A 70 -9.12 -2.47 16.74
N VAL A 71 -9.44 -3.75 16.54
CA VAL A 71 -10.81 -4.26 16.63
C VAL A 71 -11.21 -4.23 18.10
N ILE A 72 -12.36 -3.61 18.38
CA ILE A 72 -12.86 -3.45 19.76
C ILE A 72 -14.15 -4.23 20.02
N ALA A 73 -14.98 -4.40 18.99
CA ALA A 73 -16.19 -5.17 19.09
C ALA A 73 -16.58 -5.74 17.73
N TYR A 74 -17.24 -6.90 17.74
CA TYR A 74 -17.84 -7.47 16.54
C TYR A 74 -19.08 -8.29 16.89
N ARG A 75 -19.89 -8.59 15.89
CA ARG A 75 -21.01 -9.53 15.96
C ARG A 75 -21.07 -10.31 14.66
N ILE A 76 -21.33 -11.60 14.76
CA ILE A 76 -21.63 -12.45 13.61
C ILE A 76 -22.89 -13.25 13.89
N ASN A 77 -23.82 -13.25 12.95
CA ASN A 77 -25.02 -14.08 13.05
C ASN A 77 -24.66 -15.54 12.77
N ASP A 78 -25.26 -16.50 13.47
CA ASP A 78 -25.15 -17.92 13.08
C ASP A 78 -25.81 -18.12 11.70
N VAL A 79 -27.06 -17.68 11.63
CA VAL A 79 -27.86 -17.51 10.41
C VAL A 79 -28.53 -16.15 10.51
N TYR A 80 -28.73 -15.46 9.39
CA TYR A 80 -29.45 -14.18 9.39
C TYR A 80 -30.79 -14.26 10.13
N PRO A 81 -31.04 -13.31 11.06
CA PRO A 81 -32.37 -13.02 11.54
C PRO A 81 -33.37 -12.81 10.40
N LYS A 82 -34.63 -13.14 10.66
CA LYS A 82 -35.72 -12.99 9.68
C LYS A 82 -36.99 -12.45 10.31
N ILE A 83 -37.65 -11.56 9.57
CA ILE A 83 -38.96 -11.00 9.92
C ILE A 83 -40.01 -11.71 9.08
N THR A 84 -41.10 -12.16 9.69
CA THR A 84 -42.25 -12.72 8.97
C THR A 84 -43.40 -11.71 8.96
N TYR A 85 -43.76 -11.21 7.78
CA TYR A 85 -44.85 -10.26 7.65
C TYR A 85 -46.21 -10.97 7.56
N PRO A 86 -47.27 -10.40 8.17
CA PRO A 86 -48.62 -10.94 8.04
C PRO A 86 -49.08 -10.93 6.56
N GLU A 87 -49.78 -11.99 6.16
CA GLU A 87 -50.40 -12.03 4.83
C GLU A 87 -51.64 -11.14 4.78
N LYS A 88 -51.96 -10.57 3.60
CA LYS A 88 -53.28 -9.98 3.38
C LYS A 88 -54.32 -11.08 3.60
N ASN A 89 -55.17 -10.93 4.60
CA ASN A 89 -56.46 -11.60 4.58
C ASN A 89 -57.15 -11.13 3.30
N VAL A 90 -57.39 -12.04 2.35
CA VAL A 90 -58.30 -11.74 1.25
C VAL A 90 -59.69 -11.70 1.86
N THR A 91 -60.13 -10.52 2.28
CA THR A 91 -61.54 -10.30 2.62
C THR A 91 -62.34 -10.60 1.38
N ALA A 92 -63.29 -11.54 1.52
CA ALA A 92 -64.24 -11.86 0.48
C ALA A 92 -64.99 -10.58 0.08
N SER A 93 -64.74 -10.11 -1.13
CA SER A 93 -65.59 -9.10 -1.77
C SER A 93 -67.03 -9.58 -1.73
N SER A 94 -67.91 -8.74 -1.18
CA SER A 94 -69.36 -8.90 -1.13
C SER A 94 -69.91 -9.45 -2.45
N GLY A 95 -70.45 -10.67 -2.40
CA GLY A 95 -71.09 -11.34 -3.52
C GLY A 95 -71.36 -12.79 -3.15
N THR A 96 -72.63 -13.18 -3.21
CA THR A 96 -73.29 -14.45 -2.82
C THR A 96 -72.67 -15.76 -3.35
N THR A 97 -71.40 -16.03 -3.09
CA THR A 97 -70.82 -17.37 -3.28
C THR A 97 -69.70 -17.62 -2.28
N LEU A 98 -69.86 -18.63 -1.42
CA LEU A 98 -68.83 -19.15 -0.52
C LEU A 98 -67.63 -19.65 -1.34
N LYS A 99 -66.65 -18.78 -1.64
CA LYS A 99 -65.33 -19.20 -2.11
C LYS A 99 -64.52 -19.69 -0.92
N ARG A 100 -64.10 -20.96 -1.01
CA ARG A 100 -63.19 -21.62 -0.08
C ARG A 100 -61.96 -20.73 0.14
N VAL A 101 -61.73 -20.28 1.38
CA VAL A 101 -60.52 -19.55 1.78
C VAL A 101 -59.34 -20.50 1.60
N SER A 102 -58.64 -20.40 0.48
CA SER A 102 -57.35 -21.08 0.29
C SER A 102 -56.29 -20.22 0.96
N TYR A 103 -55.80 -20.66 2.12
CA TYR A 103 -54.61 -20.06 2.71
C TYR A 103 -53.44 -20.25 1.72
N PRO A 104 -52.74 -19.18 1.31
CA PRO A 104 -51.55 -19.31 0.49
C PRO A 104 -50.57 -20.25 1.20
N PRO A 105 -49.92 -21.20 0.50
CA PRO A 105 -49.01 -22.14 1.14
C PRO A 105 -47.66 -21.51 1.51
N PHE A 106 -47.54 -20.18 1.48
CA PHE A 106 -46.30 -19.43 1.68
C PHE A 106 -46.44 -18.40 2.81
N LYS A 107 -45.32 -17.91 3.35
CA LYS A 107 -45.22 -16.75 4.25
C LYS A 107 -44.29 -15.72 3.59
N LYS A 108 -44.50 -14.43 3.87
CA LYS A 108 -43.60 -13.35 3.42
C LYS A 108 -42.50 -13.14 4.46
N VAL A 109 -41.24 -13.27 4.04
CA VAL A 109 -40.09 -13.23 4.95
C VAL A 109 -39.03 -12.28 4.39
N SER A 110 -38.43 -11.45 5.25
CA SER A 110 -37.22 -10.67 4.92
C SER A 110 -36.08 -11.05 5.87
N TYR A 111 -34.94 -11.44 5.29
CA TYR A 111 -33.71 -11.73 6.01
C TYR A 111 -32.85 -10.47 6.15
N PHE A 112 -32.17 -10.31 7.28
CA PHE A 112 -31.33 -9.15 7.52
C PHE A 112 -30.12 -9.47 8.36
N SER A 113 -29.05 -8.70 8.18
CA SER A 113 -27.82 -8.86 8.95
C SER A 113 -27.72 -7.83 10.06
N THR A 114 -27.46 -8.34 11.27
CA THR A 114 -27.01 -7.54 12.42
C THR A 114 -25.50 -7.65 12.64
N GLY A 115 -24.80 -8.40 11.78
CA GLY A 115 -23.38 -8.65 11.90
C GLY A 115 -22.58 -7.38 11.62
N PHE A 116 -21.55 -7.14 12.43
CA PHE A 116 -20.70 -5.97 12.30
C PHE A 116 -19.29 -6.19 12.83
N THR A 117 -18.37 -5.33 12.40
CA THR A 117 -17.07 -5.14 13.04
C THR A 117 -16.87 -3.66 13.31
N LEU A 118 -16.36 -3.33 14.51
CA LEU A 118 -16.02 -1.98 14.93
C LEU A 118 -14.52 -1.88 15.22
N VAL A 119 -13.87 -0.95 14.54
CA VAL A 119 -12.42 -0.71 14.66
C VAL A 119 -12.19 0.69 15.20
N ARG A 120 -11.32 0.81 16.20
CA ARG A 120 -10.84 2.09 16.74
C ARG A 120 -9.48 2.40 16.11
N HIS A 121 -9.26 3.66 15.76
CA HIS A 121 -8.05 4.15 15.09
C HIS A 121 -7.51 5.40 15.79
N LEU A 122 -6.22 5.68 15.60
CA LEU A 122 -5.57 6.89 16.12
C LEU A 122 -5.11 7.80 14.97
N LEU A 123 -5.82 8.91 14.75
CA LEU A 123 -5.40 9.96 13.83
C LEU A 123 -4.55 10.99 14.59
N GLN A 124 -3.26 11.10 14.26
CA GLN A 124 -2.37 12.05 14.92
C GLN A 124 -1.57 12.87 13.91
N MET A 125 -1.47 14.16 14.19
CA MET A 125 -0.65 15.10 13.40
C MET A 125 0.84 14.72 13.46
N PRO A 126 1.59 14.86 12.35
CA PRO A 126 3.04 14.71 12.37
C PRO A 126 3.67 15.66 13.37
N LYS A 127 4.83 15.27 13.91
CA LYS A 127 5.58 16.10 14.84
C LYS A 127 6.12 17.33 14.10
N ILE A 128 5.87 18.51 14.66
CA ILE A 128 6.43 19.76 14.13
C ILE A 128 7.75 20.04 14.84
N ILE A 129 8.80 20.27 14.05
CA ILE A 129 10.15 20.55 14.55
C ILE A 129 10.11 21.84 15.40
N GLY A 130 10.79 21.82 16.55
CA GLY A 130 10.84 22.93 17.49
C GLY A 130 9.60 23.14 18.37
N VAL A 131 8.53 22.33 18.23
CA VAL A 131 7.39 22.32 19.16
C VAL A 131 7.61 21.25 20.22
N LYS A 132 7.61 21.64 21.50
CA LYS A 132 7.75 20.71 22.63
C LYS A 132 6.45 19.97 22.96
N ASP A 133 5.30 20.57 22.65
CA ASP A 133 3.99 20.00 22.93
C ASP A 133 3.74 18.73 22.10
N GLU A 134 2.99 17.79 22.66
CA GLU A 134 2.57 16.59 21.93
C GLU A 134 1.69 16.97 20.72
N PRO A 135 1.92 16.32 19.55
CA PRO A 135 1.11 16.57 18.37
C PRO A 135 -0.37 16.27 18.64
N PRO A 136 -1.29 17.13 18.18
CA PRO A 136 -2.72 16.86 18.30
C PRO A 136 -3.06 15.47 17.79
N ALA A 137 -3.82 14.71 18.59
CA ALA A 137 -4.37 13.41 18.21
C ALA A 137 -5.88 13.35 18.47
N ILE A 138 -6.57 12.49 17.74
CA ILE A 138 -7.98 12.16 17.92
C ILE A 138 -8.24 10.70 17.56
N THR A 139 -9.21 10.11 18.23
CA THR A 139 -9.72 8.76 18.01
C THR A 139 -10.74 8.79 16.89
N LEU A 140 -10.55 7.94 15.88
CA LEU A 140 -11.55 7.67 14.86
C LEU A 140 -12.08 6.25 15.03
N TYR A 141 -13.31 6.02 14.60
CA TYR A 141 -13.92 4.70 14.52
C TYR A 141 -14.36 4.42 13.10
N SER A 142 -14.10 3.22 12.60
CA SER A 142 -14.74 2.68 11.40
C SER A 142 -15.68 1.54 11.77
N LEU A 143 -16.91 1.59 11.24
CA LEU A 143 -17.94 0.60 11.46
C LEU A 143 -18.29 -0.07 10.12
N TYR A 144 -18.35 -1.40 10.14
CA TYR A 144 -18.72 -2.22 8.98
C TYR A 144 -19.94 -3.06 9.34
N MET A 145 -21.13 -2.57 9.00
CA MET A 145 -22.43 -3.19 9.29
C MET A 145 -22.90 -4.09 8.13
N HIS A 146 -23.78 -5.03 8.47
CA HIS A 146 -24.38 -6.00 7.55
C HIS A 146 -23.38 -7.01 6.99
N GLN A 147 -22.50 -7.55 7.84
CA GLN A 147 -21.55 -8.60 7.44
C GLN A 147 -22.20 -9.97 7.21
N LEU A 148 -21.49 -10.85 6.50
CA LEU A 148 -21.91 -12.22 6.22
C LEU A 148 -22.11 -13.04 7.53
N ASP A 149 -23.17 -13.84 7.57
CA ASP A 149 -23.43 -14.77 8.67
C ASP A 149 -22.51 -16.01 8.60
N TRP A 150 -22.39 -16.74 9.71
CA TRP A 150 -21.56 -17.92 9.80
C TRP A 150 -21.96 -19.00 8.80
N TYR A 151 -23.26 -19.19 8.55
CA TYR A 151 -23.72 -20.08 7.49
C TYR A 151 -23.13 -19.71 6.11
N GLY A 152 -23.08 -18.44 5.75
CA GLY A 152 -22.43 -17.99 4.52
C GLY A 152 -20.94 -18.29 4.47
N TYR A 153 -20.21 -18.15 5.58
CA TYR A 153 -18.83 -18.62 5.67
C TYR A 153 -18.73 -20.13 5.45
N GLN A 154 -19.62 -20.92 6.07
CA GLN A 154 -19.63 -22.38 5.91
C GLN A 154 -19.90 -22.81 4.46
N GLU A 155 -20.74 -22.10 3.71
CA GLU A 155 -20.95 -22.39 2.29
C GLU A 155 -19.73 -22.03 1.45
N LYS A 156 -19.07 -20.88 1.71
CA LYS A 156 -17.80 -20.52 1.06
C LYS A 156 -16.69 -21.55 1.37
N MET A 157 -16.67 -22.16 2.56
CA MET A 157 -15.70 -23.23 2.88
C MET A 157 -15.89 -24.51 2.06
N LYS A 158 -17.12 -24.80 1.61
CA LYS A 158 -17.41 -26.02 0.85
C LYS A 158 -17.04 -25.90 -0.62
N ASP A 159 -16.97 -24.67 -1.13
CA ASP A 159 -16.58 -24.43 -2.51
C ASP A 159 -15.05 -24.51 -2.62
N GLU A 160 -14.57 -25.63 -3.17
CA GLU A 160 -13.14 -25.90 -3.40
C GLU A 160 -12.46 -24.85 -4.29
N LYS A 161 -13.23 -24.01 -5.01
CA LYS A 161 -12.70 -22.91 -5.82
C LYS A 161 -12.45 -21.63 -5.01
N THR A 162 -13.06 -21.50 -3.84
CA THR A 162 -12.92 -20.30 -3.00
C THR A 162 -11.93 -20.56 -1.86
N ASN A 163 -10.79 -19.88 -1.88
CA ASN A 163 -9.89 -19.78 -0.73
C ASN A 163 -10.56 -18.92 0.35
N ALA A 164 -11.50 -19.51 1.11
CA ALA A 164 -12.25 -18.79 2.14
C ALA A 164 -11.29 -18.19 3.20
N LEU A 165 -11.41 -16.89 3.44
CA LEU A 165 -10.63 -16.14 4.41
C LEU A 165 -11.41 -15.97 5.71
N TYR A 166 -10.67 -15.72 6.79
CA TYR A 166 -11.20 -15.49 8.13
C TYR A 166 -10.61 -14.22 8.72
N PRO A 167 -11.41 -13.42 9.43
CA PRO A 167 -10.86 -12.32 10.19
C PRO A 167 -9.91 -12.86 11.25
N HIS A 168 -8.68 -12.36 11.27
CA HIS A 168 -7.64 -12.86 12.17
C HIS A 168 -7.93 -12.61 13.66
N TYR A 169 -8.95 -11.81 13.99
CA TYR A 169 -9.43 -11.55 15.34
C TYR A 169 -10.50 -12.56 15.82
N TRP A 170 -10.81 -13.59 15.03
CA TRP A 170 -11.59 -14.74 15.50
C TRP A 170 -10.73 -15.74 16.27
N ASN A 171 -11.38 -16.59 17.08
CA ASN A 171 -10.66 -17.60 17.85
C ASN A 171 -10.14 -18.69 16.92
N LEU A 172 -8.84 -18.94 17.04
CA LEU A 172 -8.19 -20.05 16.38
C LEU A 172 -8.44 -21.32 17.20
N GLU A 173 -9.21 -22.28 16.65
CA GLU A 173 -9.59 -23.51 17.35
C GLU A 173 -8.59 -24.65 17.14
N SER A 174 -8.01 -24.76 15.95
CA SER A 174 -7.03 -25.81 15.66
C SER A 174 -6.08 -25.44 14.53
N GLY A 175 -4.94 -26.12 14.48
CA GLY A 175 -3.89 -25.91 13.47
C GLY A 175 -3.06 -27.17 13.23
N LYS A 176 -2.47 -27.28 12.03
CA LYS A 176 -1.43 -28.29 11.71
C LYS A 176 -0.13 -27.58 11.37
N VAL A 177 1.01 -28.20 11.67
CA VAL A 177 2.33 -27.62 11.37
C VAL A 177 2.52 -27.46 9.87
N ASP A 178 3.04 -26.30 9.47
CA ASP A 178 3.56 -26.06 8.12
C ASP A 178 4.92 -26.76 7.99
N GLU A 179 4.96 -27.82 7.18
CA GLU A 179 6.17 -28.61 6.97
C GLU A 179 7.36 -27.76 6.45
N ASN A 180 7.08 -26.67 5.73
CA ASN A 180 8.11 -25.78 5.19
C ASN A 180 8.69 -24.85 6.28
N LYS A 181 7.94 -24.58 7.35
CA LYS A 181 8.31 -23.66 8.43
C LYS A 181 8.80 -24.35 9.69
N GLY A 182 9.16 -25.63 9.60
CA GLY A 182 9.80 -26.35 10.70
C GLY A 182 11.10 -25.68 11.16
N ASP A 183 11.24 -25.54 12.47
CA ASP A 183 12.42 -25.08 13.18
C ASP A 183 13.53 -26.14 13.19
N THR A 184 14.77 -25.67 13.27
CA THR A 184 15.91 -26.56 13.55
C THR A 184 15.84 -27.01 15.01
N VAL A 185 15.82 -28.33 15.22
CA VAL A 185 15.73 -28.92 16.56
C VAL A 185 17.06 -28.76 17.30
N CYS A 186 16.99 -28.34 18.56
CA CYS A 186 18.14 -28.21 19.46
C CYS A 186 18.01 -29.15 20.66
N GLY A 187 19.13 -29.68 21.15
CA GLY A 187 19.15 -30.60 22.28
C GLY A 187 20.55 -31.14 22.58
N SER A 188 20.65 -31.98 23.61
CA SER A 188 21.92 -32.61 24.00
C SER A 188 22.33 -33.70 23.03
N VAL A 189 23.52 -33.56 22.46
CA VAL A 189 24.04 -34.48 21.45
C VAL A 189 24.45 -35.80 22.09
N ILE A 190 23.90 -36.91 21.59
CA ILE A 190 24.41 -38.26 21.88
C ILE A 190 25.42 -38.63 20.80
N ARG A 191 26.60 -39.09 21.23
CA ARG A 191 27.66 -39.56 20.33
C ARG A 191 27.98 -41.03 20.55
N THR A 192 28.49 -41.71 19.55
CA THR A 192 28.90 -43.12 19.65
C THR A 192 29.98 -43.35 20.71
N ASP A 193 31.01 -42.48 20.78
CA ASP A 193 32.18 -42.67 21.65
C ASP A 193 32.86 -41.33 21.99
N GLY A 194 32.08 -40.38 22.52
CA GLY A 194 32.59 -39.07 22.97
C GLY A 194 32.76 -38.01 21.87
N LYS A 195 33.57 -36.98 22.14
CA LYS A 195 33.79 -35.80 21.29
C LYS A 195 34.32 -36.20 19.90
N GLY A 196 33.68 -35.66 18.86
CA GLY A 196 34.15 -35.81 17.48
C GLY A 196 33.71 -37.10 16.78
N THR A 197 33.01 -38.01 17.47
CA THR A 197 32.49 -39.24 16.87
C THR A 197 31.09 -39.04 16.28
N GLU A 198 30.56 -40.06 15.60
CA GLU A 198 29.24 -40.04 14.97
C GLU A 198 28.13 -39.61 15.95
N VAL A 199 27.23 -38.75 15.48
CA VAL A 199 26.07 -38.28 16.23
C VAL A 199 24.93 -39.29 16.06
N LEU A 200 24.54 -39.91 17.16
CA LEU A 200 23.42 -40.86 17.21
C LEU A 200 22.06 -40.16 17.27
N GLY A 201 22.01 -38.94 17.83
CA GLY A 201 20.79 -38.15 17.92
C GLY A 201 20.89 -37.00 18.93
N LEU A 202 19.75 -36.36 19.19
CA LEU A 202 19.59 -35.24 20.13
C LEU A 202 18.56 -35.60 21.21
N LEU A 203 18.93 -35.49 22.48
CA LEU A 203 17.99 -35.54 23.59
C LEU A 203 17.42 -34.15 23.83
N LEU A 204 16.09 -34.03 23.78
CA LEU A 204 15.43 -32.75 24.01
C LEU A 204 15.45 -32.38 25.50
N LYS A 205 15.37 -31.07 25.77
CA LYS A 205 15.23 -30.50 27.12
C LYS A 205 14.13 -31.22 27.90
N GLY A 206 14.43 -31.52 29.16
CA GLY A 206 13.52 -32.23 30.06
C GLY A 206 13.63 -33.76 30.02
N SER A 207 14.37 -34.34 29.07
CA SER A 207 14.65 -35.78 29.03
C SER A 207 15.47 -36.21 30.25
N LYS A 208 15.15 -37.36 30.83
CA LYS A 208 15.85 -38.00 31.95
C LYS A 208 16.61 -39.23 31.45
N ILE A 209 17.87 -39.31 31.85
CA ILE A 209 18.79 -40.39 31.47
C ILE A 209 19.54 -40.90 32.70
N ARG A 210 19.93 -42.18 32.67
CA ARG A 210 20.83 -42.78 33.65
C ARG A 210 22.19 -43.01 33.01
N LEU A 211 23.23 -42.73 33.78
CA LEU A 211 24.61 -42.72 33.32
C LEU A 211 25.40 -43.83 34.01
N ALA A 212 26.53 -44.23 33.42
CA ALA A 212 27.50 -45.14 34.04
C ALA A 212 28.88 -44.47 34.11
N GLU A 213 29.89 -45.12 33.55
CA GLU A 213 31.27 -44.66 33.54
C GLU A 213 31.49 -43.45 32.62
N GLN A 214 32.41 -42.59 33.05
CA GLN A 214 32.95 -41.53 32.22
C GLN A 214 33.88 -42.13 31.16
N HIS A 215 33.92 -41.52 29.98
CA HIS A 215 34.82 -41.93 28.91
C HIS A 215 36.29 -41.88 29.38
N PRO A 216 37.08 -42.95 29.21
CA PRO A 216 38.41 -43.08 29.80
C PRO A 216 39.41 -42.01 29.32
N GLU A 217 39.32 -41.62 28.04
CA GLU A 217 40.24 -40.65 27.42
C GLU A 217 39.64 -39.24 27.28
N GLN A 218 38.36 -39.06 27.60
CA GLN A 218 37.65 -37.81 27.29
C GLN A 218 36.78 -37.34 28.48
N PRO A 219 37.41 -36.66 29.46
CA PRO A 219 36.72 -36.17 30.64
C PRO A 219 35.51 -35.31 30.30
N GLY A 220 34.38 -35.60 30.95
CA GLY A 220 33.10 -34.92 30.80
C GLY A 220 32.08 -35.62 29.89
N TRP A 221 32.47 -36.65 29.14
CA TRP A 221 31.52 -37.51 28.40
C TRP A 221 31.14 -38.72 29.23
N TYR A 222 29.85 -38.94 29.48
CA TYR A 222 29.36 -40.08 30.27
C TYR A 222 28.54 -41.02 29.40
N LYS A 223 28.74 -42.32 29.62
CA LYS A 223 28.00 -43.37 28.94
C LYS A 223 26.56 -43.40 29.44
N ILE A 224 25.60 -43.31 28.52
CA ILE A 224 24.18 -43.49 28.76
C ILE A 224 23.91 -44.99 28.88
N VAL A 225 23.23 -45.37 29.97
CA VAL A 225 22.77 -46.74 30.22
C VAL A 225 21.31 -46.89 29.85
N LEU A 226 20.52 -45.85 30.15
CA LEU A 226 19.08 -45.86 29.96
C LEU A 226 18.59 -44.44 29.72
N ILE A 227 17.68 -44.27 28.78
CA ILE A 227 16.84 -43.07 28.69
C ILE A 227 15.56 -43.42 29.43
N SER A 228 15.43 -42.94 30.67
CA SER A 228 14.31 -43.29 31.55
C SER A 228 13.04 -42.51 31.20
N LYS A 229 13.16 -41.31 30.61
CA LYS A 229 12.04 -40.46 30.20
C LYS A 229 12.46 -39.43 29.16
N GLY A 230 11.62 -39.05 28.20
CA GLY A 230 11.87 -37.91 27.31
C GLY A 230 11.81 -38.25 25.82
N THR A 231 12.46 -37.44 24.99
CA THR A 231 12.41 -37.57 23.52
C THR A 231 13.81 -37.54 22.92
N LEU A 232 14.14 -38.57 22.14
CA LEU A 232 15.31 -38.60 21.27
C LEU A 232 14.91 -38.23 19.84
N VAL A 233 15.67 -37.35 19.21
CA VAL A 233 15.57 -37.05 17.78
C VAL A 233 16.76 -37.69 17.08
N THR A 234 16.51 -38.72 16.28
CA THR A 234 17.55 -39.38 15.47
C THR A 234 17.80 -38.57 14.20
N THR A 235 18.70 -39.04 13.33
CA THR A 235 18.89 -38.44 11.99
C THR A 235 17.67 -38.55 11.08
N THR A 236 16.67 -39.36 11.43
CA THR A 236 15.50 -39.66 10.58
C THR A 236 14.15 -39.34 11.23
N GLU A 237 14.01 -39.42 12.56
CA GLU A 237 12.68 -39.31 13.20
C GLU A 237 12.74 -38.93 14.70
N PHE A 238 11.58 -38.57 15.27
CA PHE A 238 11.37 -38.39 16.71
C PHE A 238 11.00 -39.73 17.37
N LYS A 239 11.66 -40.10 18.47
CA LYS A 239 11.43 -41.33 19.24
C LYS A 239 11.36 -41.04 20.74
N GLN A 240 10.28 -41.44 21.42
CA GLN A 240 10.15 -41.25 22.88
C GLN A 240 10.72 -42.40 23.71
N GLN A 241 10.73 -43.63 23.18
CA GLN A 241 11.35 -44.78 23.84
C GLN A 241 12.31 -45.47 22.90
N LEU A 242 13.58 -45.46 23.29
CA LEU A 242 14.57 -46.36 22.74
C LEU A 242 15.15 -47.14 23.90
N GLY A 243 15.24 -48.46 23.73
CA GLY A 243 15.79 -49.38 24.71
C GLY A 243 17.25 -49.09 25.08
N ASN A 244 18.14 -50.06 24.90
CA ASN A 244 19.54 -49.95 25.34
C ASN A 244 20.36 -49.04 24.40
N ILE A 245 20.04 -47.75 24.27
CA ILE A 245 20.93 -46.81 23.60
C ILE A 245 22.18 -46.64 24.45
N THR A 246 23.28 -47.19 23.94
CA THR A 246 24.62 -47.06 24.51
C THR A 246 25.38 -46.01 23.70
N GLY A 247 25.39 -44.78 24.18
CA GLY A 247 26.18 -43.68 23.62
C GLY A 247 26.68 -42.77 24.72
N TYR A 248 27.37 -41.68 24.38
CA TYR A 248 27.91 -40.73 25.33
C TYR A 248 27.24 -39.36 25.22
N VAL A 249 27.00 -38.73 26.37
CA VAL A 249 26.45 -37.37 26.50
C VAL A 249 27.40 -36.48 27.28
N TRP A 250 27.37 -35.19 26.98
CA TRP A 250 28.17 -34.20 27.67
C TRP A 250 27.57 -33.83 29.02
N HIS A 251 28.35 -33.95 30.09
CA HIS A 251 27.87 -33.79 31.46
C HIS A 251 27.31 -32.41 31.79
N LYS A 252 27.86 -31.33 31.21
CA LYS A 252 27.39 -29.95 31.51
C LYS A 252 26.02 -29.65 30.94
N ASP A 253 25.50 -30.50 30.08
CA ASP A 253 24.15 -30.36 29.55
C ASP A 253 23.10 -30.98 30.49
N LEU A 254 23.50 -31.49 31.67
CA LEU A 254 22.68 -32.28 32.59
C LEU A 254 22.59 -31.68 34.00
N SER A 255 21.51 -32.02 34.71
CA SER A 255 21.33 -31.73 36.14
C SER A 255 20.70 -32.91 36.89
N PRO A 256 21.18 -33.27 38.10
CA PRO A 256 22.36 -32.70 38.75
C PRO A 256 23.65 -33.01 37.97
N LEU A 257 24.71 -32.21 38.14
CA LEU A 257 25.95 -32.43 37.40
C LEU A 257 26.65 -33.71 37.90
N PRO A 258 26.90 -34.74 37.05
CA PRO A 258 27.61 -35.93 37.48
C PRO A 258 29.08 -35.59 37.81
N THR A 259 29.63 -36.19 38.87
CA THR A 259 30.99 -35.95 39.37
C THR A 259 31.77 -37.25 39.50
N GLY A 260 33.08 -37.23 39.23
CA GLY A 260 33.95 -38.41 39.34
C GLY A 260 33.98 -39.32 38.10
N LYS A 261 34.67 -40.46 38.20
CA LYS A 261 34.88 -41.41 37.08
C LYS A 261 33.64 -42.27 36.74
N THR A 262 32.67 -42.32 37.64
CA THR A 262 31.41 -43.08 37.50
C THR A 262 30.26 -42.23 38.03
N ALA A 263 29.16 -42.16 37.28
CA ALA A 263 27.90 -41.58 37.74
C ALA A 263 27.04 -42.61 38.48
N ASP A 264 26.12 -42.16 39.34
CA ASP A 264 25.14 -43.04 39.99
C ASP A 264 24.16 -43.61 38.93
N SER A 265 24.26 -44.91 38.68
CA SER A 265 23.45 -45.61 37.69
C SER A 265 21.97 -45.76 38.06
N ASN A 266 21.59 -45.46 39.29
CA ASN A 266 20.19 -45.46 39.75
C ASN A 266 19.57 -44.05 39.78
N GLN A 267 20.37 -43.00 39.55
CA GLN A 267 19.92 -41.62 39.52
C GLN A 267 19.53 -41.18 38.10
N ASP A 268 18.41 -40.46 38.00
CA ASP A 268 18.02 -39.78 36.77
C ASP A 268 18.71 -38.41 36.68
N TYR A 269 19.36 -38.17 35.53
CA TYR A 269 19.97 -36.91 35.14
C TYR A 269 19.10 -36.24 34.08
N GLN A 270 18.68 -35.00 34.30
CA GLN A 270 17.81 -34.26 33.39
C GLN A 270 18.59 -33.39 32.43
N VAL A 271 18.24 -33.45 31.14
CA VAL A 271 18.79 -32.59 30.09
C VAL A 271 18.26 -31.16 30.20
N LEU A 272 19.17 -30.18 30.25
CA LEU A 272 18.85 -28.75 30.40
C LEU A 272 19.08 -27.91 29.13
N LYS A 273 19.68 -28.48 28.08
CA LYS A 273 20.16 -27.71 26.93
C LYS A 273 19.05 -27.23 25.99
N GLU A 274 19.14 -25.96 25.57
CA GLU A 274 18.20 -25.28 24.65
C GLU A 274 18.79 -24.89 23.29
N ASP A 275 20.13 -24.90 23.14
CA ASP A 275 20.82 -24.50 21.92
C ASP A 275 21.91 -25.50 21.48
N ASN A 276 22.46 -25.30 20.28
CA ASN A 276 23.55 -26.12 19.73
C ASN A 276 24.90 -25.37 19.65
N ASN A 277 25.05 -24.24 20.34
CA ASN A 277 26.13 -23.26 20.08
C ASN A 277 27.54 -23.73 20.47
N THR A 278 27.68 -24.80 21.26
CA THR A 278 28.94 -25.16 21.94
C THR A 278 29.52 -26.53 21.62
N VAL A 279 28.89 -27.39 20.81
CA VAL A 279 29.44 -28.73 20.51
C VAL A 279 29.19 -29.15 19.05
N GLY A 280 30.16 -28.84 18.18
CA GLY A 280 30.43 -29.44 16.85
C GLY A 280 29.23 -29.90 16.00
N LYS A 281 28.94 -29.15 14.93
CA LYS A 281 27.99 -29.43 13.82
C LYS A 281 27.32 -30.81 13.91
N SER A 282 26.11 -30.85 14.45
CA SER A 282 25.26 -32.04 14.38
C SER A 282 24.80 -32.21 12.92
N ASN A 283 24.88 -33.43 12.39
CA ASN A 283 24.34 -33.79 11.06
C ASN A 283 22.83 -34.15 11.13
N VAL A 284 22.14 -33.84 12.24
CA VAL A 284 20.71 -34.14 12.40
C VAL A 284 19.91 -33.08 11.64
N LYS A 285 19.42 -33.46 10.45
CA LYS A 285 18.64 -32.60 9.54
C LYS A 285 17.14 -32.54 9.87
N VAL A 286 16.71 -33.23 10.92
CA VAL A 286 15.29 -33.34 11.28
C VAL A 286 14.79 -32.00 11.80
N LYS A 287 13.71 -31.50 11.19
CA LYS A 287 12.99 -30.30 11.61
C LYS A 287 11.86 -30.67 12.57
N GLY A 288 11.49 -29.72 13.43
CA GLY A 288 10.36 -29.84 14.33
C GLY A 288 9.69 -28.49 14.55
N ILE A 289 8.65 -28.44 15.38
CA ILE A 289 7.99 -27.20 15.77
C ILE A 289 8.33 -26.88 17.23
N ALA A 290 8.80 -25.65 17.50
CA ALA A 290 9.08 -25.21 18.86
C ALA A 290 7.79 -24.91 19.65
N ILE A 291 7.77 -25.34 20.92
CA ILE A 291 6.73 -25.03 21.89
C ILE A 291 7.29 -24.08 22.94
N TYR A 292 6.59 -22.98 23.18
CA TYR A 292 7.00 -21.88 24.04
C TYR A 292 6.27 -21.90 25.37
N GLU A 293 6.89 -21.38 26.43
CA GLU A 293 6.26 -21.32 27.76
C GLU A 293 5.19 -20.23 27.86
N THR A 294 5.49 -19.09 27.26
CA THR A 294 4.65 -17.88 27.19
C THR A 294 4.37 -17.51 25.73
N ALA A 295 3.48 -16.55 25.51
CA ALA A 295 3.17 -16.00 24.19
C ALA A 295 4.28 -15.08 23.64
N ASP A 296 5.52 -15.55 23.65
CA ASP A 296 6.71 -14.90 23.09
C ASP A 296 7.82 -15.94 22.79
N ASP A 297 8.95 -15.50 22.24
CA ASP A 297 10.08 -16.36 21.88
C ASP A 297 11.17 -16.47 22.97
N LYS A 298 10.91 -15.96 24.18
CA LYS A 298 11.92 -15.87 25.25
C LYS A 298 12.32 -17.24 25.81
N GLN A 299 11.36 -18.14 25.97
CA GLN A 299 11.59 -19.43 26.62
C GLN A 299 10.93 -20.58 25.87
N LYS A 300 11.77 -21.51 25.38
CA LYS A 300 11.34 -22.74 24.70
C LYS A 300 11.23 -23.88 25.70
N LEU A 301 10.10 -24.57 25.67
CA LEU A 301 9.84 -25.76 26.48
C LEU A 301 10.44 -27.01 25.82
N THR A 302 10.11 -27.26 24.55
CA THR A 302 10.57 -28.43 23.78
C THR A 302 10.24 -28.29 22.28
N TYR A 303 10.53 -29.33 21.50
CA TYR A 303 10.15 -29.48 20.10
C TYR A 303 9.21 -30.67 19.89
N LEU A 304 8.27 -30.54 18.95
CA LEU A 304 7.40 -31.63 18.48
C LEU A 304 7.69 -31.93 16.99
N PRO A 305 7.36 -33.14 16.48
CA PRO A 305 7.49 -33.45 15.06
C PRO A 305 6.53 -32.62 14.20
N LEU A 306 6.83 -32.49 12.90
CA LEU A 306 5.98 -31.77 11.95
C LEU A 306 4.61 -32.42 11.73
N THR A 307 4.40 -33.67 12.17
CA THR A 307 3.09 -34.32 12.16
C THR A 307 2.16 -33.82 13.27
N ALA A 308 2.65 -32.99 14.20
CA ALA A 308 1.87 -32.48 15.31
C ALA A 308 0.66 -31.66 14.82
N THR A 309 -0.47 -31.86 15.48
CA THR A 309 -1.68 -31.07 15.33
C THR A 309 -2.04 -30.44 16.66
N PHE A 310 -2.70 -29.28 16.63
CA PHE A 310 -3.03 -28.53 17.83
C PHE A 310 -4.52 -28.24 17.86
N GLU A 311 -5.14 -28.46 19.02
CA GLU A 311 -6.34 -27.73 19.44
C GLU A 311 -5.87 -26.56 20.28
N LEU A 312 -6.43 -25.38 20.06
CA LEU A 312 -5.93 -24.10 20.54
C LEU A 312 -7.01 -23.41 21.38
N ASP A 313 -6.57 -22.64 22.37
CA ASP A 313 -7.42 -21.93 23.34
C ASP A 313 -7.10 -20.42 23.32
N GLY A 314 -7.31 -19.83 22.14
CA GLY A 314 -7.04 -18.42 21.89
C GLY A 314 -5.60 -18.14 21.45
N GLN A 315 -5.34 -16.86 21.16
CA GLN A 315 -4.06 -16.37 20.68
C GLN A 315 -3.69 -15.05 21.34
N GLU A 316 -2.39 -14.82 21.47
CA GLU A 316 -1.79 -13.59 22.01
C GLU A 316 -0.43 -13.38 21.35
N ASN A 317 -0.10 -12.15 20.93
CA ASN A 317 1.20 -11.78 20.35
C ASN A 317 1.68 -12.64 19.16
N GLY A 318 0.76 -13.21 18.35
CA GLY A 318 1.12 -14.11 17.24
C GLY A 318 1.43 -15.56 17.65
N TYR A 319 1.14 -15.91 18.90
CA TYR A 319 1.25 -17.27 19.45
C TYR A 319 -0.13 -17.76 19.90
N ALA A 320 -0.45 -19.01 19.58
CA ALA A 320 -1.68 -19.65 20.02
C ALA A 320 -1.42 -20.49 21.27
N LYS A 321 -2.30 -20.34 22.26
CA LYS A 321 -2.24 -21.13 23.49
C LYS A 321 -2.70 -22.56 23.19
N ILE A 322 -1.90 -23.53 23.61
CA ILE A 322 -2.20 -24.94 23.33
C ILE A 322 -3.26 -25.44 24.31
N ARG A 323 -4.36 -25.98 23.77
CA ARG A 323 -5.35 -26.74 24.52
C ARG A 323 -5.02 -28.23 24.50
N LYS A 324 -4.84 -28.79 23.31
CA LYS A 324 -4.55 -30.21 23.08
C LYS A 324 -3.55 -30.36 21.95
N ILE A 325 -2.79 -31.43 22.00
CA ILE A 325 -1.78 -31.79 21.01
C ILE A 325 -2.18 -33.17 20.49
N GLY A 326 -2.23 -33.32 19.18
CA GLY A 326 -2.51 -34.56 18.46
C GLY A 326 -1.46 -34.80 17.37
N GLY A 327 -1.66 -35.84 16.56
CA GLY A 327 -0.77 -36.18 15.43
C GLY A 327 0.65 -36.61 15.83
N CYS A 328 0.95 -36.64 17.11
CA CYS A 328 2.21 -37.09 17.69
C CYS A 328 2.01 -37.52 19.15
N GLU A 329 3.03 -38.19 19.70
CA GLU A 329 3.07 -38.49 21.13
C GLU A 329 3.48 -37.24 21.92
N VAL A 330 2.75 -36.94 23.00
CA VAL A 330 2.91 -35.69 23.77
C VAL A 330 3.93 -35.88 24.90
N PRO A 331 5.04 -35.12 24.93
CA PRO A 331 6.02 -35.17 26.02
C PRO A 331 5.39 -34.83 27.37
N ASP A 332 5.78 -35.54 28.42
CA ASP A 332 5.22 -35.36 29.77
C ASP A 332 5.42 -33.96 30.34
N LEU A 333 6.46 -33.23 29.91
CA LEU A 333 6.67 -31.82 30.30
C LEU A 333 5.54 -30.88 29.83
N LEU A 334 4.81 -31.27 28.77
CA LEU A 334 3.65 -30.55 28.26
C LEU A 334 2.34 -31.04 28.89
N LYS A 335 2.35 -32.10 29.69
CA LYS A 335 1.19 -32.58 30.45
C LYS A 335 1.11 -31.86 31.81
N LYS A 336 -0.09 -31.70 32.35
CA LYS A 336 -0.28 -31.25 33.74
C LYS A 336 -0.13 -32.44 34.70
N GLU A 337 0.53 -32.24 35.84
CA GLU A 337 0.93 -33.31 36.76
C GLU A 337 -0.26 -34.08 37.37
N ASP A 338 -1.43 -33.42 37.51
CA ASP A 338 -2.63 -34.00 38.16
C ASP A 338 -3.87 -34.05 37.23
N GLY A 339 -3.66 -33.94 35.92
CA GLY A 339 -4.75 -33.87 34.95
C GLY A 339 -5.21 -35.23 34.42
N GLY A 340 -6.52 -35.48 34.38
CA GLY A 340 -7.09 -36.59 33.61
C GLY A 340 -6.82 -36.44 32.10
N ALA A 341 -7.25 -37.42 31.29
CA ALA A 341 -6.98 -37.45 29.84
C ALA A 341 -7.47 -36.23 29.04
N ASP A 342 -8.39 -35.44 29.60
CA ASP A 342 -8.93 -34.20 29.01
C ASP A 342 -8.31 -32.90 29.57
N ALA A 343 -7.29 -32.99 30.42
CA ALA A 343 -6.61 -31.79 30.91
C ALA A 343 -5.84 -31.07 29.78
N PRO A 344 -5.86 -29.73 29.76
CA PRO A 344 -5.17 -28.97 28.71
C PRO A 344 -3.65 -29.13 28.82
N HIS A 345 -3.00 -29.29 27.67
CA HIS A 345 -1.55 -29.30 27.58
C HIS A 345 -0.97 -27.90 27.85
N LYS A 346 0.33 -27.85 28.16
CA LYS A 346 1.06 -26.61 28.46
C LYS A 346 1.68 -26.01 27.20
N GLY A 347 1.85 -24.70 27.21
CA GLY A 347 2.67 -23.96 26.25
C GLY A 347 1.90 -23.30 25.11
N TYR A 348 2.67 -22.67 24.22
CA TYR A 348 2.21 -21.87 23.10
C TYR A 348 2.93 -22.30 21.82
N VAL A 349 2.27 -22.14 20.67
CA VAL A 349 2.84 -22.41 19.34
C VAL A 349 2.71 -21.16 18.46
N LYS A 350 3.73 -20.88 17.65
CA LYS A 350 3.72 -19.71 16.76
C LYS A 350 2.70 -19.92 15.63
N VAL A 351 1.71 -19.04 15.50
CA VAL A 351 0.62 -19.18 14.52
C VAL A 351 1.17 -19.22 13.10
N ALA A 352 2.16 -18.39 12.80
CA ALA A 352 2.77 -18.31 11.47
C ALA A 352 3.42 -19.63 10.99
N SER A 353 3.65 -20.60 11.88
CA SER A 353 4.23 -21.91 11.58
C SER A 353 3.19 -23.01 11.34
N LEU A 354 1.91 -22.65 11.17
CA LEU A 354 0.79 -23.57 10.98
C LEU A 354 0.05 -23.27 9.64
N THR A 355 -0.61 -24.28 9.03
CA THR A 355 -1.21 -24.19 7.67
C THR A 355 -2.69 -24.57 7.53
N SER A 356 -3.23 -25.44 8.40
CA SER A 356 -4.64 -25.87 8.32
C SER A 356 -5.42 -25.42 9.56
N PHE A 357 -6.03 -24.24 9.49
CA PHE A 357 -6.73 -23.64 10.61
C PHE A 357 -8.25 -23.85 10.55
N THR A 358 -8.86 -24.10 11.71
CA THR A 358 -10.28 -23.84 11.91
C THR A 358 -10.39 -22.56 12.73
N PHE A 359 -10.97 -21.52 12.15
CA PHE A 359 -11.30 -20.28 12.86
C PHE A 359 -12.79 -20.27 13.19
N LYS A 360 -13.12 -19.88 14.41
CA LYS A 360 -14.51 -19.71 14.82
C LYS A 360 -14.70 -18.40 15.59
N PRO A 361 -15.78 -17.68 15.33
CA PRO A 361 -16.20 -16.56 16.19
C PRO A 361 -16.38 -16.99 17.65
N GLU A 362 -16.12 -16.09 18.60
CA GLU A 362 -16.27 -16.40 20.03
C GLU A 362 -17.72 -16.75 20.39
N LYS A 363 -18.68 -15.99 19.86
CA LYS A 363 -20.12 -16.19 20.03
C LYS A 363 -20.83 -15.89 18.72
N PHE A 364 -22.00 -16.52 18.55
CA PHE A 364 -22.92 -16.20 17.47
C PHE A 364 -24.09 -15.39 18.01
N ASN A 365 -24.61 -14.48 17.20
CA ASN A 365 -25.76 -13.60 17.45
C ASN A 365 -25.57 -12.54 18.57
N ASP A 366 -24.65 -12.77 19.51
CA ASP A 366 -24.31 -11.83 20.58
C ASP A 366 -23.19 -10.86 20.17
N ILE A 367 -23.16 -9.69 20.80
CA ILE A 367 -22.01 -8.77 20.69
C ILE A 367 -20.82 -9.36 21.45
N VAL A 368 -19.68 -9.41 20.77
CA VAL A 368 -18.39 -9.70 21.40
C VAL A 368 -17.66 -8.38 21.58
N VAL A 369 -17.60 -7.90 22.83
CA VAL A 369 -16.72 -6.78 23.21
C VAL A 369 -15.39 -7.37 23.66
N LEU A 370 -14.33 -7.07 22.93
CA LEU A 370 -13.01 -7.64 23.19
C LEU A 370 -12.42 -7.06 24.47
N LYS A 371 -12.12 -7.92 25.46
CA LYS A 371 -11.49 -7.52 26.73
C LYS A 371 -10.13 -6.85 26.51
N SER A 372 -9.39 -7.33 25.52
CA SER A 372 -8.20 -6.69 24.98
C SER A 372 -8.43 -6.45 23.49
N PRO A 373 -8.44 -5.19 23.02
CA PRO A 373 -8.52 -4.91 21.59
C PRO A 373 -7.44 -5.65 20.80
N ILE A 374 -7.77 -6.05 19.58
CA ILE A 374 -6.86 -6.81 18.70
C ILE A 374 -6.37 -5.87 17.61
N ALA A 375 -5.05 -5.69 17.51
CA ALA A 375 -4.44 -4.84 16.49
C ALA A 375 -4.79 -5.31 15.08
N ILE A 376 -5.07 -4.37 14.17
CA ILE A 376 -5.39 -4.60 12.77
C ILE A 376 -4.72 -3.54 11.90
N SER A 377 -4.27 -3.93 10.71
CA SER A 377 -3.58 -3.06 9.76
C SER A 377 -4.52 -2.64 8.63
N SER A 378 -4.20 -1.52 7.98
CA SER A 378 -4.86 -1.12 6.73
C SER A 378 -4.73 -2.24 5.70
N GLY A 379 -5.85 -2.65 5.08
CA GLY A 379 -5.87 -3.74 4.10
C GLY A 379 -6.08 -5.14 4.67
N ASP A 380 -6.02 -5.32 6.00
CA ASP A 380 -6.30 -6.61 6.61
C ASP A 380 -7.77 -7.02 6.40
N PHE A 381 -8.01 -8.30 6.14
CA PHE A 381 -9.35 -8.85 5.92
C PHE A 381 -10.19 -8.80 7.21
N ILE A 382 -11.38 -8.20 7.13
CA ILE A 382 -12.34 -8.04 8.25
C ILE A 382 -13.67 -8.76 8.03
N GLY A 383 -13.84 -9.43 6.89
CA GLY A 383 -14.99 -10.29 6.64
C GLY A 383 -15.54 -10.19 5.22
N TYR A 384 -16.75 -10.69 5.00
CA TYR A 384 -17.45 -10.59 3.73
C TYR A 384 -18.69 -9.70 3.83
N ILE A 385 -19.05 -9.07 2.71
CA ILE A 385 -20.33 -8.36 2.55
C ILE A 385 -21.46 -9.35 2.78
N GLY A 386 -22.37 -8.99 3.69
CA GLY A 386 -23.56 -9.77 3.97
C GLY A 386 -24.76 -9.33 3.13
N HIS A 387 -25.92 -9.76 3.59
CA HIS A 387 -27.18 -9.50 2.91
C HIS A 387 -28.17 -8.82 3.85
N ASN A 388 -28.89 -7.83 3.34
CA ASN A 388 -29.88 -7.10 4.11
C ASN A 388 -31.10 -6.75 3.25
N GLN A 389 -32.24 -7.40 3.52
CA GLN A 389 -33.48 -7.18 2.78
C GLN A 389 -34.38 -6.16 3.45
N ARG A 390 -35.00 -5.32 2.63
CA ARG A 390 -36.03 -4.39 3.07
C ARG A 390 -37.41 -5.06 3.21
N PRO A 391 -38.38 -4.42 3.89
CA PRO A 391 -39.75 -4.94 3.98
C PRO A 391 -40.43 -5.11 2.62
N LYS A 392 -40.08 -4.29 1.62
CA LYS A 392 -40.62 -4.37 0.25
C LYS A 392 -39.99 -5.49 -0.60
N GLU A 393 -38.87 -6.06 -0.15
CA GLU A 393 -38.06 -7.04 -0.89
C GLU A 393 -38.26 -8.47 -0.36
N TYR A 394 -39.39 -8.72 0.30
CA TYR A 394 -39.70 -10.02 0.93
C TYR A 394 -39.67 -11.19 -0.06
N ILE A 395 -39.28 -12.35 0.44
CA ILE A 395 -39.33 -13.64 -0.27
C ILE A 395 -40.57 -14.42 0.19
N LYS A 396 -41.14 -15.23 -0.71
CA LYS A 396 -42.22 -16.19 -0.38
C LYS A 396 -41.60 -17.53 0.04
N GLU A 397 -41.69 -17.86 1.32
CA GLU A 397 -41.18 -19.12 1.92
C GLU A 397 -42.34 -20.10 2.18
N LEU A 398 -42.22 -21.41 1.89
CA LEU A 398 -43.32 -22.38 2.11
C LEU A 398 -43.68 -22.54 3.61
N LYS A 399 -44.97 -22.70 3.92
CA LYS A 399 -45.50 -22.96 5.26
C LYS A 399 -45.24 -24.38 5.81
N ARG A 400 -44.76 -25.33 4.99
CA ARG A 400 -44.53 -26.75 5.41
C ARG A 400 -43.45 -26.83 6.49
N ALA A 401 -43.64 -27.76 7.44
CA ALA A 401 -42.73 -28.03 8.55
C ALA A 401 -41.28 -28.07 8.06
N ALA A 402 -40.44 -27.23 8.68
CA ALA A 402 -39.03 -27.10 8.37
C ALA A 402 -38.40 -28.51 8.34
N ILE A 403 -37.94 -28.94 7.16
CA ILE A 403 -36.82 -29.87 7.13
C ILE A 403 -35.70 -29.06 7.77
N SER A 404 -35.28 -29.45 8.98
CA SER A 404 -34.33 -28.76 9.87
C SER A 404 -32.93 -28.53 9.25
N THR A 405 -32.75 -28.79 7.95
CA THR A 405 -31.50 -28.70 7.21
C THR A 405 -31.44 -27.53 6.22
N LEU A 406 -32.56 -26.86 5.90
CA LEU A 406 -32.53 -25.66 5.04
C LEU A 406 -32.30 -24.41 5.89
N LYS A 407 -31.04 -24.01 6.05
CA LYS A 407 -30.65 -22.82 6.83
C LYS A 407 -31.07 -21.48 6.17
N ARG A 408 -31.23 -21.41 4.83
CA ARG A 408 -31.90 -20.31 4.10
C ARG A 408 -32.26 -20.72 2.66
N SER A 409 -33.18 -20.00 2.01
CA SER A 409 -33.37 -20.06 0.55
C SER A 409 -32.12 -19.54 -0.15
N SER A 410 -31.71 -20.11 -1.31
CA SER A 410 -30.40 -19.84 -1.94
C SER A 410 -29.98 -18.36 -1.99
N ASP A 411 -28.69 -18.11 -1.77
CA ASP A 411 -28.09 -16.77 -1.66
C ASP A 411 -28.26 -15.89 -2.89
N GLU A 412 -28.43 -16.49 -4.06
CA GLU A 412 -28.68 -15.77 -5.31
C GLU A 412 -29.91 -14.85 -5.25
N LYS A 413 -30.80 -15.02 -4.26
CA LYS A 413 -31.99 -14.20 -4.04
C LYS A 413 -31.82 -13.09 -3.00
N LEU A 414 -30.76 -13.09 -2.20
CA LEU A 414 -30.58 -12.11 -1.13
C LEU A 414 -29.72 -10.93 -1.62
N PRO A 415 -30.19 -9.68 -1.51
CA PRO A 415 -29.43 -8.51 -1.95
C PRO A 415 -28.23 -8.27 -1.03
N GLN A 416 -27.05 -8.13 -1.64
CA GLN A 416 -25.83 -7.72 -0.95
C GLN A 416 -25.94 -6.26 -0.52
N LEU A 417 -25.56 -6.00 0.72
CA LEU A 417 -25.51 -4.65 1.26
C LEU A 417 -24.49 -4.58 2.38
N LEU A 418 -23.53 -3.66 2.26
CA LEU A 418 -22.64 -3.24 3.31
C LEU A 418 -23.00 -1.80 3.70
N HIS A 419 -22.99 -1.50 5.00
CA HIS A 419 -23.09 -0.13 5.51
C HIS A 419 -21.77 0.25 6.21
N VAL A 420 -21.18 1.37 5.84
CA VAL A 420 -19.89 1.83 6.37
C VAL A 420 -20.01 3.22 6.99
N GLU A 421 -19.55 3.38 8.23
CA GLU A 421 -19.45 4.68 8.90
C GLU A 421 -18.00 4.99 9.29
N LEU A 422 -17.66 6.28 9.30
CA LEU A 422 -16.43 6.83 9.87
C LEU A 422 -16.80 7.97 10.81
N PHE A 423 -16.42 7.89 12.09
CA PHE A 423 -16.85 8.89 13.08
C PHE A 423 -15.87 9.08 14.25
N THR A 424 -16.08 10.14 15.04
CA THR A 424 -15.39 10.37 16.32
C THR A 424 -16.33 10.89 17.40
N CYS A 425 -16.11 10.48 18.64
CA CYS A 425 -16.88 10.94 19.80
C CYS A 425 -16.21 12.13 20.52
N GLU A 426 -15.01 12.54 20.10
CA GLU A 426 -14.25 13.62 20.71
C GLU A 426 -14.67 15.02 20.19
N ASP A 427 -14.08 16.07 20.76
CA ASP A 427 -14.30 17.45 20.31
C ASP A 427 -13.53 17.73 18.99
N LEU A 428 -14.13 17.26 17.90
CA LEU A 428 -13.57 17.42 16.56
C LEU A 428 -13.39 18.88 16.14
N PRO A 429 -14.33 19.83 16.38
CA PRO A 429 -14.09 21.25 16.09
C PRO A 429 -12.86 21.83 16.79
N ALA A 430 -12.62 21.49 18.07
CA ALA A 430 -11.43 21.92 18.79
C ALA A 430 -10.15 21.31 18.17
N PHE A 431 -10.19 20.03 17.81
CA PHE A 431 -9.10 19.35 17.12
C PHE A 431 -8.77 19.98 15.76
N ILE A 432 -9.79 20.26 14.94
CA ILE A 432 -9.65 20.94 13.63
C ILE A 432 -9.02 22.31 13.83
N THR A 433 -9.48 23.08 14.82
CA THR A 433 -8.94 24.41 15.11
C THR A 433 -7.46 24.35 15.48
N LYS A 434 -7.09 23.40 16.37
CA LYS A 434 -5.71 23.20 16.81
C LYS A 434 -4.79 22.75 15.67
N THR A 435 -5.25 21.80 14.85
CA THR A 435 -4.46 21.27 13.72
C THR A 435 -4.31 22.29 12.60
N ARG A 436 -5.35 23.06 12.27
CA ARG A 436 -5.28 24.18 11.30
C ARG A 436 -4.24 25.21 11.67
N ALA A 437 -4.21 25.64 12.94
CA ALA A 437 -3.24 26.63 13.43
C ALA A 437 -1.78 26.17 13.31
N LEU A 438 -1.56 24.85 13.19
CA LEU A 438 -0.25 24.22 13.10
C LEU A 438 0.09 23.75 11.68
N ALA A 439 -0.88 23.68 10.76
CA ALA A 439 -0.74 22.98 9.49
C ALA A 439 0.30 23.61 8.55
N ASP A 440 0.41 24.94 8.52
CA ASP A 440 1.40 25.66 7.70
C ASP A 440 2.85 25.39 8.13
N ARG A 441 3.05 24.98 9.40
CA ARG A 441 4.37 24.68 9.98
C ARG A 441 4.87 23.27 9.62
N LEU A 442 4.05 22.45 8.98
CA LEU A 442 4.46 21.13 8.51
C LEU A 442 5.41 21.26 7.30
N PRO A 443 6.38 20.34 7.15
CA PRO A 443 7.28 20.34 6.00
C PRO A 443 6.52 20.08 4.70
N GLU A 444 7.09 20.49 3.57
CA GLU A 444 6.47 20.32 2.24
C GLU A 444 6.24 18.85 1.86
N SER A 445 6.95 17.91 2.49
CA SER A 445 6.71 16.47 2.36
C SER A 445 5.35 16.02 2.88
N GLU A 446 4.76 16.76 3.83
CA GLU A 446 3.43 16.51 4.40
C GLU A 446 2.30 17.20 3.61
N LYS A 447 2.65 18.09 2.66
CA LYS A 447 1.70 18.88 1.88
C LYS A 447 1.38 18.21 0.54
N ASN A 448 0.62 17.12 0.60
CA ASN A 448 0.33 16.27 -0.55
C ASN A 448 -1.05 16.46 -1.17
N LEU A 449 -1.79 17.47 -0.72
CA LEU A 449 -3.04 17.89 -1.34
C LEU A 449 -2.79 19.14 -2.17
N ILE A 450 -3.38 19.18 -3.35
CA ILE A 450 -3.40 20.36 -4.20
C ILE A 450 -4.71 21.08 -3.92
N LEU A 451 -4.61 22.28 -3.38
CA LEU A 451 -5.73 23.20 -3.32
C LEU A 451 -5.74 24.03 -4.59
N VAL A 452 -6.80 23.82 -5.39
CA VAL A 452 -7.14 24.64 -6.54
C VAL A 452 -8.24 25.58 -6.09
N GLU A 453 -7.87 26.84 -5.84
CA GLU A 453 -8.81 27.84 -5.33
C GLU A 453 -9.73 28.35 -6.43
N LYS A 454 -10.79 29.05 -6.03
CA LYS A 454 -11.59 29.85 -6.96
C LYS A 454 -10.69 30.87 -7.65
N ASP A 455 -10.99 31.17 -8.91
CA ASP A 455 -10.25 32.07 -9.81
C ASP A 455 -8.91 31.51 -10.31
N ALA A 456 -8.54 30.27 -9.92
CA ALA A 456 -7.42 29.56 -10.54
C ALA A 456 -7.64 29.38 -12.05
N ARG A 457 -6.57 29.56 -12.83
CA ARG A 457 -6.59 29.42 -14.30
C ARG A 457 -6.05 28.06 -14.72
N LEU A 458 -6.87 27.27 -15.40
CA LEU A 458 -6.47 26.00 -15.97
C LEU A 458 -5.74 26.21 -17.30
N ILE A 459 -4.56 25.60 -17.45
CA ILE A 459 -3.71 25.71 -18.62
C ILE A 459 -4.00 24.57 -19.60
N GLN A 460 -4.07 24.89 -20.88
CA GLN A 460 -4.15 23.89 -21.94
C GLN A 460 -2.77 23.64 -22.53
N ALA A 461 -2.56 22.43 -23.02
CA ALA A 461 -1.36 22.11 -23.78
C ALA A 461 -1.28 23.00 -25.04
N SER A 462 -0.06 23.36 -25.43
CA SER A 462 0.17 24.03 -26.70
C SER A 462 -0.30 23.13 -27.86
N LYS A 463 -0.58 23.74 -29.01
CA LYS A 463 -0.88 22.98 -30.22
C LYS A 463 0.29 22.05 -30.54
N ALA A 464 -0.01 20.80 -30.93
CA ALA A 464 0.99 19.84 -31.38
C ALA A 464 1.73 20.37 -32.63
N ASP A 465 3.03 20.07 -32.70
CA ASP A 465 3.88 20.50 -33.82
C ASP A 465 3.68 19.62 -35.06
N GLY A 466 3.20 18.39 -34.87
CA GLY A 466 2.86 17.47 -35.95
C GLY A 466 2.34 16.13 -35.43
N ASN A 467 2.29 15.13 -36.31
CA ASN A 467 1.96 13.75 -35.97
C ASN A 467 3.11 12.82 -36.37
N LEU A 468 3.40 11.84 -35.52
CA LEU A 468 4.23 10.68 -35.82
C LEU A 468 3.37 9.61 -36.47
N ASN A 469 3.87 8.97 -37.52
CA ASN A 469 3.10 7.98 -38.28
C ASN A 469 3.09 6.60 -37.62
N SER A 470 2.04 5.82 -37.90
CA SER A 470 1.97 4.41 -37.50
C SER A 470 3.13 3.60 -38.08
N GLY A 471 3.53 2.56 -37.36
CA GLY A 471 4.67 1.69 -37.66
C GLY A 471 6.04 2.29 -37.35
N LEU A 472 6.12 3.56 -36.94
CA LEU A 472 7.38 4.17 -36.51
C LEU A 472 7.80 3.63 -35.13
N GLY A 473 9.07 3.26 -34.97
CA GLY A 473 9.62 2.83 -33.69
C GLY A 473 9.86 4.00 -32.75
N ILE A 474 9.70 3.77 -31.45
CA ILE A 474 10.00 4.74 -30.40
C ILE A 474 10.83 4.10 -29.28
N LYS A 475 11.67 4.91 -28.63
CA LYS A 475 12.38 4.56 -27.40
C LYS A 475 12.06 5.54 -26.30
N PHE A 476 11.69 5.04 -25.13
CA PHE A 476 11.37 5.89 -23.98
C PHE A 476 12.66 6.44 -23.36
N ILE A 477 12.70 7.75 -23.10
CA ILE A 477 13.84 8.43 -22.47
C ILE A 477 13.48 9.21 -21.20
N SER A 478 12.19 9.25 -20.82
CA SER A 478 11.71 9.73 -19.51
C SER A 478 10.97 8.63 -18.78
N ASP A 479 10.58 8.92 -17.53
CA ASP A 479 9.59 8.13 -16.79
C ASP A 479 8.32 7.96 -17.65
N LYS A 480 7.84 6.71 -17.68
CA LYS A 480 6.75 6.19 -18.53
C LYS A 480 5.40 6.37 -17.86
N ASP A 481 5.40 6.60 -16.54
CA ASP A 481 4.18 6.80 -15.76
C ASP A 481 3.66 8.24 -15.83
N ASN A 482 4.47 9.17 -16.34
CA ASN A 482 4.05 10.54 -16.62
C ASN A 482 3.04 10.61 -17.79
N TYR A 483 2.17 11.62 -17.78
CA TYR A 483 1.19 11.85 -18.86
C TYR A 483 1.88 12.26 -20.17
N TYR A 484 2.81 13.21 -20.09
CA TYR A 484 3.67 13.56 -21.20
C TYR A 484 5.01 12.85 -21.01
N ILE A 485 5.38 12.05 -22.00
CA ILE A 485 6.58 11.24 -21.99
C ILE A 485 7.52 11.71 -23.10
N LYS A 486 8.81 11.59 -22.84
CA LYS A 486 9.88 11.99 -23.74
C LYS A 486 10.41 10.75 -24.44
N ILE A 487 10.50 10.81 -25.76
CA ILE A 487 10.91 9.69 -26.61
C ILE A 487 11.97 10.08 -27.64
N ASN A 488 12.77 9.11 -28.04
CA ASN A 488 13.57 9.14 -29.28
C ASN A 488 12.86 8.30 -30.36
N LEU A 489 13.11 8.61 -31.63
CA LEU A 489 12.52 7.88 -32.76
C LEU A 489 13.47 6.81 -33.27
N GLU A 490 12.93 5.65 -33.59
CA GLU A 490 13.64 4.54 -34.23
C GLU A 490 13.04 4.27 -35.61
N TYR A 491 13.89 4.37 -36.62
CA TYR A 491 13.50 4.19 -38.01
C TYR A 491 13.91 2.80 -38.49
N THR A 492 12.99 2.11 -39.17
CA THR A 492 13.29 0.90 -39.95
C THR A 492 13.01 1.18 -41.43
N LEU A 493 14.05 1.30 -42.25
CA LEU A 493 13.98 1.80 -43.63
C LEU A 493 14.56 0.80 -44.62
N ASN A 494 14.13 0.84 -45.89
CA ASN A 494 14.70 0.03 -46.97
C ASN A 494 15.65 0.87 -47.84
N SER A 495 16.89 0.42 -47.99
CA SER A 495 17.93 1.02 -48.83
C SER A 495 18.22 0.14 -50.06
N GLU A 496 17.74 0.57 -51.22
CA GLU A 496 18.03 -0.06 -52.53
C GLU A 496 19.44 0.29 -53.01
N GLN A 497 19.89 1.52 -52.77
CA GLN A 497 21.21 1.97 -53.21
C GLN A 497 22.34 1.26 -52.47
N TYR A 498 22.20 1.03 -51.16
CA TYR A 498 23.20 0.25 -50.43
C TYR A 498 23.29 -1.17 -51.00
N TYR A 499 22.15 -1.78 -51.35
CA TYR A 499 22.11 -3.11 -51.96
C TYR A 499 22.83 -3.14 -53.32
N ALA A 500 22.61 -2.12 -54.16
CA ALA A 500 23.25 -1.99 -55.47
C ALA A 500 24.76 -1.69 -55.37
N ASP A 501 25.16 -0.71 -54.56
CA ASP A 501 26.55 -0.26 -54.44
C ASP A 501 27.46 -1.34 -53.83
N ASN A 502 26.92 -2.20 -52.98
CA ASN A 502 27.65 -3.33 -52.39
C ASN A 502 27.49 -4.63 -53.19
N ASN A 503 26.86 -4.57 -54.37
CA ASN A 503 26.65 -5.69 -55.28
C ASN A 503 26.09 -6.95 -54.59
N LEU A 504 25.12 -6.78 -53.70
CA LEU A 504 24.57 -7.88 -52.90
C LEU A 504 23.81 -8.91 -53.74
N ALA A 505 23.41 -8.55 -54.97
CA ALA A 505 22.84 -9.48 -55.94
C ALA A 505 23.83 -10.58 -56.37
N ALA A 506 25.15 -10.34 -56.32
CA ALA A 506 26.17 -11.33 -56.66
C ALA A 506 26.44 -12.34 -55.52
N GLN A 507 25.93 -12.08 -54.31
CA GLN A 507 26.14 -12.92 -53.12
C GLN A 507 25.03 -13.97 -52.92
N SER A 508 23.96 -13.97 -53.73
CA SER A 508 22.84 -14.92 -53.61
C SER A 508 23.11 -16.33 -54.17
N ASN A 509 24.29 -16.56 -54.76
CA ASN A 509 24.69 -17.85 -55.34
C ASN A 509 25.62 -18.62 -54.40
N GLY A 510 25.07 -19.10 -53.29
CA GLY A 510 25.73 -20.02 -52.37
C GLY A 510 24.80 -20.38 -51.23
N ASP A 511 24.43 -21.66 -51.13
CA ASP A 511 23.67 -22.22 -50.01
C ASP A 511 24.42 -22.04 -48.68
N GLU A 512 24.27 -20.89 -48.02
CA GLU A 512 24.41 -20.79 -46.56
C GLU A 512 23.00 -20.66 -45.97
N LYS A 513 22.44 -21.80 -45.58
CA LYS A 513 21.36 -21.83 -44.59
C LYS A 513 21.84 -21.07 -43.36
N ILE A 514 21.22 -19.94 -43.05
CA ILE A 514 21.20 -19.43 -41.68
C ILE A 514 20.47 -20.51 -40.88
N GLU A 515 21.22 -21.31 -40.11
CA GLU A 515 20.65 -22.28 -39.17
C GLU A 515 19.67 -21.56 -38.26
N LYS A 516 18.41 -22.00 -38.27
CA LYS A 516 17.50 -21.76 -37.15
C LYS A 516 18.07 -22.54 -35.96
N ASN A 517 18.86 -21.88 -35.13
CA ASN A 517 19.12 -22.36 -33.79
C ASN A 517 17.84 -22.15 -32.97
N ASP A 518 17.13 -23.25 -32.72
CA ASP A 518 16.32 -23.40 -31.52
C ASP A 518 17.27 -23.36 -30.32
N ASP A 519 17.44 -22.17 -29.74
CA ASP A 519 17.57 -21.95 -28.29
C ASP A 519 17.78 -20.46 -27.98
N ASN A 520 17.01 -19.98 -26.99
CA ASN A 520 16.95 -18.62 -26.44
C ASN A 520 18.31 -17.93 -26.22
N THR A 521 18.93 -17.41 -27.28
CA THR A 521 20.12 -16.55 -27.22
C THR A 521 19.93 -15.32 -28.10
N ALA A 522 20.09 -14.14 -27.50
CA ALA A 522 19.83 -12.84 -28.10
C ALA A 522 20.53 -12.63 -29.46
N ASN A 523 19.73 -12.23 -30.46
CA ASN A 523 20.15 -11.93 -31.83
C ASN A 523 21.37 -10.99 -31.87
N LYS A 524 22.42 -11.41 -32.57
CA LYS A 524 23.61 -10.60 -32.87
C LYS A 524 23.25 -9.62 -34.00
N THR A 525 23.09 -8.34 -33.69
CA THR A 525 22.81 -7.29 -34.68
C THR A 525 24.02 -7.11 -35.61
N VAL A 526 23.79 -7.17 -36.93
CA VAL A 526 24.81 -6.93 -37.95
C VAL A 526 24.81 -5.43 -38.24
N GLU A 527 25.94 -4.73 -38.11
CA GLU A 527 26.02 -3.30 -38.44
C GLU A 527 26.59 -3.07 -39.85
N ILE A 528 26.05 -2.10 -40.57
CA ILE A 528 26.56 -1.64 -41.86
C ILE A 528 26.90 -0.14 -41.82
N ILE A 529 27.82 0.29 -42.70
CA ILE A 529 28.28 1.69 -42.78
C ILE A 529 27.64 2.37 -43.98
N LEU A 530 26.89 3.44 -43.73
CA LEU A 530 26.26 4.25 -44.77
C LEU A 530 27.18 5.39 -45.22
N THR A 531 27.29 5.58 -46.53
CA THR A 531 27.97 6.74 -47.12
C THR A 531 27.09 7.99 -47.05
N ALA A 532 27.68 9.17 -47.27
CA ALA A 532 26.92 10.42 -47.34
C ALA A 532 25.83 10.41 -48.43
N ALA A 533 26.06 9.68 -49.55
CA ALA A 533 25.08 9.51 -50.63
C ALA A 533 23.92 8.61 -50.21
N HIS A 534 24.20 7.51 -49.50
CA HIS A 534 23.15 6.62 -48.95
C HIS A 534 22.21 7.38 -48.03
N LYS A 535 22.77 8.19 -47.13
CA LYS A 535 21.98 9.00 -46.18
C LYS A 535 21.10 10.02 -46.88
N GLU A 536 21.63 10.69 -47.91
CA GLU A 536 20.88 11.70 -48.65
C GLU A 536 19.69 11.11 -49.41
N GLN A 537 19.88 9.96 -50.04
CA GLN A 537 18.79 9.27 -50.72
C GLN A 537 17.74 8.74 -49.74
N LEU A 538 18.15 8.17 -48.60
CA LEU A 538 17.21 7.72 -47.56
C LEU A 538 16.37 8.89 -47.04
N ALA A 539 17.00 10.03 -46.71
CA ALA A 539 16.28 11.22 -46.28
C ALA A 539 15.29 11.72 -47.35
N ASN A 540 15.71 11.79 -48.61
CA ASN A 540 14.85 12.25 -49.71
C ASN A 540 13.69 11.28 -50.01
N LYS A 541 13.94 9.97 -49.99
CA LYS A 541 12.94 8.93 -50.23
C LYS A 541 11.84 8.96 -49.17
N TYR A 542 12.24 9.10 -47.91
CA TYR A 542 11.33 9.00 -46.78
C TYR A 542 10.80 10.34 -46.28
N ASN A 543 11.14 11.49 -46.87
CA ASN A 543 10.71 12.80 -46.34
C ASN A 543 9.19 12.99 -46.25
N LYS A 544 8.41 12.35 -47.13
CA LYS A 544 6.94 12.43 -47.10
C LYS A 544 6.36 11.58 -45.98
N THR A 545 7.00 10.44 -45.70
CA THR A 545 6.59 9.49 -44.67
C THR A 545 7.12 9.89 -43.30
N TYR A 546 8.30 10.49 -43.23
CA TYR A 546 8.96 10.89 -41.99
C TYR A 546 9.54 12.30 -42.17
N PRO A 547 8.69 13.34 -42.19
CA PRO A 547 9.13 14.73 -42.40
C PRO A 547 10.13 15.23 -41.35
N GLN A 548 10.16 14.58 -40.18
CA GLN A 548 11.06 14.88 -39.08
C GLN A 548 12.47 14.26 -39.26
N LEU A 549 12.63 13.30 -40.17
CA LEU A 549 13.91 12.66 -40.48
C LEU A 549 14.72 13.49 -41.47
N THR A 550 15.91 13.92 -41.07
CA THR A 550 16.86 14.65 -41.92
C THR A 550 18.13 13.85 -42.16
N LYS A 551 18.93 14.25 -43.17
CA LYS A 551 20.22 13.59 -43.49
C LYS A 551 21.17 13.53 -42.29
N SER A 552 21.19 14.54 -41.42
CA SER A 552 22.05 14.59 -40.23
C SER A 552 21.61 13.63 -39.13
N ASP A 553 20.34 13.20 -39.14
CA ASP A 553 19.82 12.27 -38.13
C ASP A 553 20.20 10.82 -38.43
N ILE A 554 20.58 10.50 -39.66
CA ILE A 554 20.96 9.15 -40.07
C ILE A 554 22.43 8.91 -39.67
N PRO A 555 22.72 7.98 -38.74
CA PRO A 555 24.09 7.73 -38.28
C PRO A 555 24.93 7.04 -39.38
N ASP A 556 26.26 7.13 -39.25
CA ASP A 556 27.18 6.46 -40.19
C ASP A 556 27.06 4.94 -40.08
N LYS A 557 26.75 4.43 -38.89
CA LYS A 557 26.55 3.00 -38.62
C LYS A 557 25.09 2.75 -38.31
N VAL A 558 24.48 1.79 -39.00
CA VAL A 558 23.09 1.37 -38.80
C VAL A 558 23.02 -0.15 -38.68
N GLU A 559 22.01 -0.64 -37.98
CA GLU A 559 21.71 -2.07 -37.92
C GLU A 559 21.17 -2.52 -39.28
N LEU A 560 21.68 -3.64 -39.79
CA LEU A 560 21.13 -4.41 -40.89
C LEU A 560 20.15 -5.44 -40.30
N VAL A 561 18.87 -5.24 -40.59
CA VAL A 561 17.78 -6.09 -40.12
C VAL A 561 17.57 -7.26 -41.08
N GLU A 562 17.59 -7.01 -42.38
CA GLU A 562 17.26 -8.01 -43.41
C GLU A 562 17.90 -7.62 -44.75
N VAL A 563 18.39 -8.60 -45.51
CA VAL A 563 18.71 -8.42 -46.93
C VAL A 563 17.58 -9.05 -47.74
N ASN A 564 16.90 -8.25 -48.55
CA ASN A 564 15.74 -8.69 -49.30
C ASN A 564 16.05 -8.70 -50.79
N HIS A 565 16.41 -9.87 -51.31
CA HIS A 565 16.81 -10.04 -52.71
C HIS A 565 15.63 -9.87 -53.70
N THR A 566 14.38 -10.10 -53.28
CA THR A 566 13.21 -9.94 -54.18
C THR A 566 12.89 -8.47 -54.45
N SER A 567 13.04 -7.61 -53.44
CA SER A 567 12.90 -6.16 -53.57
C SER A 567 14.19 -5.43 -53.92
N SER A 568 15.31 -6.16 -54.07
CA SER A 568 16.66 -5.60 -54.29
C SER A 568 17.01 -4.49 -53.28
N SER A 569 16.71 -4.72 -52.01
CA SER A 569 16.93 -3.72 -50.95
C SER A 569 17.46 -4.36 -49.66
N VAL A 570 18.12 -3.55 -48.83
CA VAL A 570 18.44 -3.91 -47.44
C VAL A 570 17.53 -3.16 -46.48
N LYS A 571 16.96 -3.87 -45.51
CA LYS A 571 16.22 -3.28 -44.40
C LYS A 571 17.20 -2.92 -43.30
N ILE A 572 17.21 -1.65 -42.92
CA ILE A 572 18.11 -1.10 -41.91
C ILE A 572 17.32 -0.53 -40.75
N ARG A 573 17.91 -0.50 -39.55
CA ARG A 573 17.34 0.12 -38.36
C ARG A 573 18.34 1.03 -37.66
N PHE A 574 17.86 2.17 -37.17
CA PHE A 574 18.66 3.06 -36.33
C PHE A 574 17.78 3.97 -35.47
N CYS A 575 18.31 4.40 -34.33
CA CYS A 575 17.67 5.37 -33.45
C CYS A 575 18.31 6.75 -33.61
N VAL A 576 17.48 7.79 -33.51
CA VAL A 576 17.93 9.18 -33.56
C VAL A 576 18.03 9.70 -32.13
N ASP A 577 19.25 9.65 -31.56
CA ASP A 577 19.49 10.04 -30.17
C ASP A 577 19.80 11.54 -29.98
N THR A 578 19.93 12.29 -31.07
CA THR A 578 20.24 13.72 -31.07
C THR A 578 19.00 14.60 -30.93
N LYS A 579 17.81 14.04 -31.08
CA LYS A 579 16.52 14.72 -31.02
C LYS A 579 15.57 13.93 -30.13
N HIS A 580 14.68 14.64 -29.47
CA HIS A 580 13.63 14.05 -28.68
C HIS A 580 12.29 14.69 -29.01
N TYR A 581 11.23 13.97 -28.68
CA TYR A 581 9.86 14.40 -28.87
C TYR A 581 9.06 14.10 -27.61
N TRP A 582 8.10 14.96 -27.30
CA TRP A 582 7.10 14.71 -26.28
C TRP A 582 5.85 14.13 -26.92
N ILE A 583 5.28 13.10 -26.31
CA ILE A 583 4.01 12.49 -26.70
C ILE A 583 3.15 12.23 -25.46
N VAL A 584 1.88 11.89 -25.66
CA VAL A 584 0.98 11.48 -24.56
C VAL A 584 1.16 9.98 -24.29
N SER A 585 1.34 9.58 -23.04
CA SER A 585 1.58 8.18 -22.65
C SER A 585 0.44 7.24 -23.01
N ASN A 586 -0.81 7.71 -22.88
CA ASN A 586 -1.99 6.91 -23.21
C ASN A 586 -2.02 6.46 -24.68
N ASP A 587 -1.46 7.27 -25.59
CA ASP A 587 -1.40 6.97 -27.03
C ASP A 587 -0.40 5.83 -27.35
N VAL A 588 0.41 5.41 -26.37
CA VAL A 588 1.37 4.30 -26.49
C VAL A 588 1.19 3.25 -25.40
N SER A 589 0.03 3.23 -24.75
CA SER A 589 -0.30 2.27 -23.68
C SER A 589 -0.23 0.81 -24.13
N HIS A 590 -0.43 0.52 -25.42
CA HIS A 590 -0.30 -0.82 -26.02
C HIS A 590 1.12 -1.40 -25.96
N LEU A 591 2.12 -0.56 -25.73
CA LEU A 591 3.51 -0.97 -25.60
C LEU A 591 3.85 -1.49 -24.20
N PHE A 592 2.94 -1.36 -23.21
CA PHE A 592 3.18 -1.78 -21.82
C PHE A 592 4.50 -1.23 -21.24
N GLY A 593 4.85 0.00 -21.62
CA GLY A 593 6.08 0.66 -21.20
C GLY A 593 7.37 0.07 -21.81
N GLN A 594 7.30 -0.66 -22.92
CA GLN A 594 8.49 -1.19 -23.62
C GLN A 594 8.73 -0.46 -24.93
N ASP A 595 9.99 -0.32 -25.34
CA ASP A 595 10.32 0.22 -26.66
C ASP A 595 9.63 -0.60 -27.77
N GLY A 596 9.13 0.07 -28.79
CA GLY A 596 8.33 -0.60 -29.81
C GLY A 596 7.77 0.33 -30.86
N ALA A 597 6.94 -0.21 -31.75
CA ALA A 597 6.35 0.54 -32.86
C ALA A 597 4.96 1.10 -32.51
N LEU A 598 4.67 2.27 -33.05
CA LEU A 598 3.36 2.90 -32.96
C LEU A 598 2.33 2.10 -33.76
N ASN A 599 1.15 1.87 -33.19
CA ASN A 599 0.03 1.25 -33.91
C ASN A 599 -0.71 2.26 -34.78
N ASP A 600 -0.86 3.48 -34.27
CA ASP A 600 -1.61 4.58 -34.88
C ASP A 600 -0.74 5.82 -35.04
N ALA A 601 -1.22 6.80 -35.82
CA ALA A 601 -0.56 8.10 -35.90
C ALA A 601 -0.90 8.94 -34.66
N ILE A 602 0.12 9.49 -34.00
CA ILE A 602 -0.04 10.19 -32.70
C ILE A 602 0.55 11.61 -32.75
N PRO A 603 -0.02 12.58 -32.02
CA PRO A 603 0.52 13.94 -31.95
C PRO A 603 1.86 13.99 -31.21
N TYR A 604 2.73 14.94 -31.57
CA TYR A 604 3.98 15.20 -30.86
C TYR A 604 4.29 16.69 -30.69
N TRP A 605 5.19 16.98 -29.75
CA TRP A 605 5.75 18.31 -29.50
C TRP A 605 7.28 18.27 -29.42
N HIS A 606 7.95 19.30 -29.94
CA HIS A 606 9.40 19.48 -29.80
C HIS A 606 9.78 20.00 -28.41
N ASN A 607 8.94 20.88 -27.86
CA ASN A 607 9.10 21.42 -26.50
C ASN A 607 8.05 20.83 -25.57
N PHE A 608 8.26 20.96 -24.26
CA PHE A 608 7.28 20.49 -23.29
C PHE A 608 5.93 21.22 -23.51
N PRO A 609 4.78 20.51 -23.54
CA PRO A 609 3.53 21.11 -24.02
C PRO A 609 2.89 22.13 -23.07
N LEU A 610 3.34 22.25 -21.82
CA LEU A 610 2.76 23.11 -20.80
C LEU A 610 3.73 24.24 -20.42
N SER A 611 3.21 25.46 -20.23
CA SER A 611 4.03 26.59 -19.84
C SER A 611 3.23 27.64 -19.07
N LEU A 612 3.86 28.24 -18.05
CA LEU A 612 3.31 29.39 -17.33
C LEU A 612 3.45 30.70 -18.12
N ALA A 613 4.36 30.76 -19.09
CA ALA A 613 4.63 31.99 -19.86
C ALA A 613 3.47 32.37 -20.80
N ASN A 614 2.64 31.40 -21.19
CA ASN A 614 1.53 31.57 -22.13
C ASN A 614 0.18 31.38 -21.46
N LEU A 615 0.02 31.85 -20.23
CA LEU A 615 -1.27 31.82 -19.53
C LEU A 615 -2.32 32.60 -20.34
N PRO A 616 -3.36 31.94 -20.88
CA PRO A 616 -4.43 32.65 -21.58
C PRO A 616 -5.12 33.65 -20.61
N PRO A 617 -5.73 34.72 -21.15
CA PRO A 617 -6.58 35.58 -20.34
C PRO A 617 -7.68 34.73 -19.67
N ALA A 618 -8.12 35.18 -18.49
CA ALA A 618 -9.19 34.50 -17.78
C ALA A 618 -10.46 34.51 -18.66
N THR A 619 -10.99 33.32 -18.95
CA THR A 619 -12.25 33.10 -19.63
C THR A 619 -13.12 32.19 -18.77
N LYS A 620 -14.41 32.12 -19.11
CA LYS A 620 -15.33 31.20 -18.43
C LYS A 620 -14.94 29.73 -18.64
N ASP A 621 -14.20 29.40 -19.71
CA ASP A 621 -13.87 28.02 -20.05
C ASP A 621 -12.56 27.52 -19.40
N ASN A 622 -11.79 28.42 -18.77
CA ASN A 622 -10.53 28.08 -18.10
C ASN A 622 -10.42 28.56 -16.65
N THR A 623 -11.42 29.29 -16.13
CA THR A 623 -11.37 29.85 -14.77
C THR A 623 -12.19 29.00 -13.81
N VAL A 624 -11.54 28.55 -12.74
CA VAL A 624 -12.15 27.72 -11.69
C VAL A 624 -13.13 28.55 -10.87
N TYR A 625 -14.35 28.04 -10.69
CA TYR A 625 -15.34 28.65 -9.79
C TYR A 625 -15.59 27.81 -8.55
N PHE A 626 -15.59 26.48 -8.71
CA PHE A 626 -15.71 25.53 -7.61
C PHE A 626 -14.31 25.05 -7.21
N PRO A 627 -13.80 25.44 -6.03
CA PRO A 627 -12.51 24.97 -5.56
C PRO A 627 -12.45 23.45 -5.44
N ARG A 628 -11.25 22.88 -5.55
CA ARG A 628 -11.01 21.44 -5.39
C ARG A 628 -9.81 21.22 -4.48
N THR A 629 -9.88 20.17 -3.67
CA THR A 629 -8.73 19.63 -2.96
C THR A 629 -8.41 18.24 -3.50
N VAL A 630 -7.34 18.11 -4.28
CA VAL A 630 -7.01 16.88 -4.99
C VAL A 630 -5.77 16.22 -4.38
N PRO A 631 -5.84 14.94 -3.97
CA PRO A 631 -4.66 14.21 -3.47
C PRO A 631 -3.67 13.85 -4.59
N LEU A 632 -2.37 14.10 -4.37
CA LEU A 632 -1.32 13.79 -5.34
C LEU A 632 -1.24 12.30 -5.70
N ASN A 633 -1.30 11.41 -4.70
CA ASN A 633 -1.21 9.96 -4.93
C ASN A 633 -2.33 9.41 -5.81
N SER A 634 -3.54 9.98 -5.70
CA SER A 634 -4.67 9.56 -6.55
C SER A 634 -4.43 9.91 -8.02
N LEU A 635 -3.67 10.96 -8.30
CA LEU A 635 -3.38 11.43 -9.66
C LEU A 635 -2.23 10.65 -10.31
N ASP A 636 -1.22 10.26 -9.52
CA ASP A 636 -0.13 9.39 -9.98
C ASP A 636 -0.69 8.06 -10.53
N ASN A 637 -1.67 7.46 -9.84
CA ASN A 637 -2.30 6.20 -10.26
C ASN A 637 -3.16 6.30 -11.53
N GLU A 638 -3.46 7.51 -12.01
CA GLU A 638 -4.32 7.75 -13.18
C GLU A 638 -3.57 8.43 -14.33
N HIS A 639 -2.24 8.51 -14.25
CA HIS A 639 -1.39 9.21 -15.21
C HIS A 639 -1.84 10.68 -15.40
N LEU A 640 -2.30 11.38 -14.36
CA LEU A 640 -2.75 12.77 -14.46
C LEU A 640 -1.68 13.79 -14.05
N ILE A 641 -0.43 13.34 -13.99
CA ILE A 641 0.74 14.14 -13.63
C ILE A 641 1.68 14.20 -14.82
N ALA A 642 2.18 15.41 -15.11
CA ALA A 642 3.19 15.64 -16.13
C ALA A 642 4.38 16.38 -15.53
N ILE A 643 5.59 15.98 -15.91
CA ILE A 643 6.83 16.53 -15.38
C ILE A 643 7.70 16.94 -16.57
N GLU A 644 8.10 18.21 -16.62
CA GLU A 644 8.96 18.74 -17.67
C GLU A 644 10.41 18.29 -17.48
N ASP A 645 10.92 18.48 -16.26
CA ASP A 645 12.25 18.09 -15.82
C ASP A 645 12.21 17.89 -14.30
N GLU A 646 12.52 16.68 -13.86
CA GLU A 646 12.53 16.30 -12.45
C GLU A 646 13.46 17.19 -11.60
N SER A 647 14.53 17.72 -12.18
CA SER A 647 15.48 18.61 -11.51
C SER A 647 14.90 20.01 -11.25
N THR A 648 13.87 20.43 -11.98
CA THR A 648 13.28 21.78 -11.89
C THR A 648 12.12 21.88 -10.89
N GLY A 649 11.59 20.73 -10.45
CA GLY A 649 10.41 20.64 -9.59
C GLY A 649 9.11 21.12 -10.25
N SER A 650 9.10 21.31 -11.57
CA SER A 650 7.92 21.75 -12.34
C SER A 650 6.94 20.58 -12.56
N ILE A 651 6.16 20.29 -11.52
CA ILE A 651 5.13 19.26 -11.55
C ILE A 651 3.81 19.90 -12.00
N TRP A 652 3.19 19.29 -13.00
CA TRP A 652 1.91 19.71 -13.57
C TRP A 652 0.86 18.66 -13.28
N VAL A 653 -0.34 19.12 -12.95
CA VAL A 653 -1.43 18.24 -12.56
C VAL A 653 -2.68 18.58 -13.36
N ASN A 654 -3.31 17.56 -13.94
CA ASN A 654 -4.55 17.73 -14.67
C ASN A 654 -5.75 17.71 -13.71
N ILE A 655 -6.49 18.81 -13.67
CA ILE A 655 -7.61 19.04 -12.77
C ILE A 655 -8.90 19.11 -13.57
N THR A 656 -9.95 18.48 -13.04
CA THR A 656 -11.31 18.62 -13.53
C THR A 656 -12.17 19.30 -12.47
N THR A 657 -12.83 20.40 -12.83
CA THR A 657 -13.70 21.15 -11.91
C THR A 657 -14.80 21.91 -12.67
N GLY A 658 -15.62 22.71 -11.97
CA GLY A 658 -16.68 23.51 -12.56
C GLY A 658 -16.32 24.99 -12.65
N ASN A 659 -16.77 25.64 -13.73
CA ASN A 659 -16.72 27.09 -13.89
C ASN A 659 -17.96 27.78 -13.30
N GLU A 660 -18.07 29.11 -13.45
CA GLU A 660 -19.19 29.92 -12.93
C GLU A 660 -20.54 29.48 -13.54
N GLU A 661 -20.50 29.06 -14.80
CA GLU A 661 -21.65 28.49 -15.51
C GLU A 661 -21.90 27.03 -15.14
N ARG A 662 -21.22 26.48 -14.12
CA ARG A 662 -21.35 25.08 -13.64
C ARG A 662 -21.16 24.04 -14.74
N ARG A 663 -20.38 24.39 -15.76
CA ARG A 663 -19.90 23.49 -16.80
C ARG A 663 -18.56 22.92 -16.36
N LEU A 664 -18.36 21.65 -16.70
CA LEU A 664 -17.10 20.97 -16.46
C LEU A 664 -16.01 21.61 -17.32
N ILE A 665 -14.94 22.03 -16.66
CA ILE A 665 -13.68 22.48 -17.27
C ILE A 665 -12.57 21.54 -16.83
N LYS A 666 -11.60 21.32 -17.73
CA LYS A 666 -10.46 20.43 -17.51
C LYS A 666 -9.20 21.10 -18.01
N GLY A 667 -8.10 21.00 -17.27
CA GLY A 667 -6.81 21.52 -17.70
C GLY A 667 -5.74 21.36 -16.63
N TRP A 668 -4.56 21.91 -16.90
CA TRP A 668 -3.36 21.71 -16.09
C TRP A 668 -3.12 22.86 -15.13
N VAL A 669 -2.58 22.55 -13.96
CA VAL A 669 -2.06 23.53 -13.00
C VAL A 669 -0.64 23.16 -12.60
N ASN A 670 0.21 24.16 -12.38
CA ASN A 670 1.56 23.94 -11.88
C ASN A 670 1.55 24.00 -10.35
N ILE A 671 2.10 22.97 -9.70
CA ILE A 671 2.09 22.86 -8.23
C ILE A 671 3.43 23.24 -7.58
N LYS A 672 4.38 23.76 -8.38
CA LYS A 672 5.60 24.35 -7.84
C LYS A 672 5.20 25.52 -6.93
N LYS A 673 5.80 25.54 -5.74
CA LYS A 673 5.47 26.52 -4.71
C LYS A 673 5.54 27.95 -5.28
N ASP A 674 4.47 28.71 -5.06
CA ASP A 674 4.31 30.11 -5.48
C ASP A 674 4.47 30.36 -7.00
N ALA A 675 4.44 29.32 -7.84
CA ALA A 675 4.64 29.46 -9.29
C ALA A 675 3.35 29.87 -10.03
N GLN A 676 2.18 29.46 -9.52
CA GLN A 676 0.89 29.79 -10.11
C GLN A 676 -0.05 30.34 -9.04
N GLU A 677 -0.67 31.49 -9.34
CA GLU A 677 -1.67 32.11 -8.48
C GLU A 677 -2.88 31.17 -8.25
N HIS A 678 -3.46 31.20 -7.04
CA HIS A 678 -4.60 30.38 -6.63
C HIS A 678 -4.35 28.86 -6.59
N ILE A 679 -3.09 28.42 -6.69
CA ILE A 679 -2.70 27.02 -6.54
C ILE A 679 -1.79 26.89 -5.32
N LYS A 680 -2.15 26.00 -4.39
CA LYS A 680 -1.37 25.75 -3.17
C LYS A 680 -1.18 24.26 -2.93
N ARG A 681 -0.04 23.90 -2.37
CA ARG A 681 0.14 22.58 -1.74
C ARG A 681 -0.20 22.70 -0.26
N ILE A 682 -1.11 21.85 0.22
CA ILE A 682 -1.58 21.82 1.60
C ILE A 682 -1.54 20.37 2.14
N SER A 683 -1.65 20.21 3.44
CA SER A 683 -1.79 18.92 4.13
C SER A 683 -3.24 18.69 4.56
N LEU A 684 -3.63 17.45 4.94
CA LEU A 684 -4.99 17.20 5.44
C LEU A 684 -5.34 18.05 6.68
N TRP A 685 -4.33 18.47 7.43
CA TRP A 685 -4.46 19.21 8.69
C TRP A 685 -4.96 20.64 8.49
N HIS A 686 -5.02 21.13 7.25
CA HIS A 686 -5.71 22.37 6.91
C HIS A 686 -7.23 22.21 6.95
N TRP A 687 -7.74 20.97 6.84
CA TRP A 687 -9.19 20.69 6.78
C TRP A 687 -9.90 21.57 5.75
N GLN A 688 -9.25 21.84 4.62
CA GLN A 688 -9.76 22.76 3.62
C GLN A 688 -11.09 22.26 3.05
N GLY A 689 -12.11 23.13 3.05
CA GLY A 689 -13.47 22.82 2.60
C GLY A 689 -14.37 22.16 3.65
N PHE A 690 -13.83 21.58 4.73
CA PHE A 690 -14.62 20.89 5.75
C PHE A 690 -15.44 21.87 6.62
N GLU A 691 -16.76 21.61 6.69
CA GLU A 691 -17.73 22.33 7.50
C GLU A 691 -18.34 21.39 8.55
N THR A 692 -18.44 21.85 9.80
CA THR A 692 -19.04 21.10 10.91
C THR A 692 -20.45 21.60 11.21
N VAL A 693 -21.42 20.71 11.33
CA VAL A 693 -22.82 21.00 11.67
C VAL A 693 -23.23 20.19 12.89
N ILE A 694 -23.94 20.79 13.84
CA ILE A 694 -24.55 20.09 14.97
C ILE A 694 -26.04 20.01 14.68
N GLU A 695 -26.56 18.80 14.46
CA GLU A 695 -27.98 18.60 14.25
C GLU A 695 -28.72 18.52 15.59
N LYS A 696 -29.80 19.29 15.70
CA LYS A 696 -30.57 19.47 16.93
C LYS A 696 -31.97 18.91 16.84
N ALA A 697 -32.47 18.68 15.62
CA ALA A 697 -33.79 18.12 15.40
C ALA A 697 -33.89 16.72 16.01
N SER A 698 -35.04 16.40 16.59
CA SER A 698 -35.34 15.01 16.97
C SER A 698 -35.48 14.14 15.72
N VAL A 699 -35.46 12.81 15.88
CA VAL A 699 -35.62 11.91 14.73
C VAL A 699 -36.99 12.08 14.07
N GLY A 700 -38.04 12.30 14.87
CA GLY A 700 -39.38 12.59 14.37
C GLY A 700 -39.47 13.92 13.62
N GLU A 701 -38.91 15.00 14.19
CA GLU A 701 -38.88 16.31 13.53
C GLU A 701 -38.12 16.25 12.19
N PHE A 702 -36.97 15.57 12.19
CA PHE A 702 -36.15 15.41 11.00
C PHE A 702 -36.89 14.62 9.91
N TYR A 703 -37.50 13.50 10.27
CA TYR A 703 -38.31 12.67 9.37
C TYR A 703 -39.43 13.48 8.72
N THR A 704 -40.21 14.21 9.51
CA THR A 704 -41.33 15.02 9.04
C THR A 704 -40.84 16.09 8.06
N LYS A 705 -39.79 16.83 8.42
CA LYS A 705 -39.24 17.89 7.57
C LYS A 705 -38.69 17.37 6.24
N ILE A 706 -37.98 16.23 6.24
CA ILE A 706 -37.51 15.64 4.98
C ILE A 706 -38.70 15.22 4.09
N ASN A 707 -39.75 14.63 4.65
CA ASN A 707 -40.92 14.22 3.88
C ASN A 707 -41.76 15.40 3.37
N ASP A 708 -41.95 16.44 4.18
CA ASP A 708 -42.63 17.66 3.75
C ASP A 708 -41.82 18.41 2.67
N ASN A 709 -40.48 18.38 2.74
CA ASN A 709 -39.63 18.88 1.66
C ASN A 709 -39.84 18.11 0.35
N ARG A 710 -39.87 16.77 0.40
CA ARG A 710 -40.07 15.92 -0.79
C ARG A 710 -41.44 16.12 -1.45
N THR A 711 -42.42 16.59 -0.70
CA THR A 711 -43.77 16.91 -1.18
C THR A 711 -43.95 18.39 -1.54
N GLU A 712 -42.87 19.18 -1.55
CA GLU A 712 -42.85 20.62 -1.85
C GLU A 712 -43.71 21.48 -0.88
N ILE A 713 -43.94 20.99 0.34
CA ILE A 713 -44.75 21.65 1.37
C ILE A 713 -43.88 22.48 2.33
N LEU A 714 -42.58 22.13 2.48
CA LEU A 714 -41.69 22.76 3.46
C LEU A 714 -40.95 23.99 2.93
N ASP A 715 -41.00 25.10 3.68
CA ASP A 715 -40.21 26.32 3.42
C ASP A 715 -38.77 26.18 3.94
N ILE A 716 -37.83 26.89 3.30
CA ILE A 716 -36.40 26.87 3.66
C ILE A 716 -36.14 27.30 5.12
N LYS A 717 -36.97 28.20 5.67
CA LYS A 717 -36.82 28.68 7.06
C LYS A 717 -37.02 27.55 8.08
N ASP A 718 -37.80 26.54 7.71
CA ASP A 718 -38.22 25.43 8.57
C ASP A 718 -37.27 24.23 8.50
N TYR A 719 -36.25 24.29 7.63
CA TYR A 719 -35.24 23.23 7.48
C TYR A 719 -34.45 23.01 8.77
N THR A 720 -34.05 21.74 9.02
CA THR A 720 -33.07 21.41 10.07
C THR A 720 -31.69 21.96 9.73
N ASP A 721 -30.75 21.90 10.68
CA ASP A 721 -29.41 22.43 10.48
C ASP A 721 -28.67 21.66 9.37
N SER A 722 -28.80 20.33 9.31
CA SER A 722 -28.22 19.50 8.24
C SER A 722 -28.87 19.75 6.89
N MET A 723 -30.20 19.94 6.86
CA MET A 723 -30.93 20.28 5.64
C MET A 723 -30.50 21.62 5.07
N LYS A 724 -30.26 22.65 5.92
CA LYS A 724 -29.76 23.96 5.48
C LYS A 724 -28.38 23.86 4.84
N ALA A 725 -27.47 23.09 5.45
CA ALA A 725 -26.13 22.86 4.91
C ALA A 725 -26.18 22.16 3.55
N MET A 726 -26.96 21.09 3.43
CA MET A 726 -27.14 20.38 2.16
C MET A 726 -27.83 21.24 1.10
N HIS A 727 -28.87 22.00 1.46
CA HIS A 727 -29.53 22.91 0.53
C HIS A 727 -28.56 23.95 -0.04
N LYS A 728 -27.72 24.56 0.80
CA LYS A 728 -26.66 25.49 0.38
C LYS A 728 -25.73 24.85 -0.64
N ILE A 729 -25.23 23.64 -0.37
CA ILE A 729 -24.33 22.91 -1.28
C ILE A 729 -25.00 22.67 -2.63
N LEU A 730 -26.22 22.11 -2.63
CA LEU A 730 -26.89 21.67 -3.85
C LEU A 730 -27.32 22.88 -4.70
N THR A 731 -27.88 23.94 -4.11
CA THR A 731 -28.28 25.15 -4.86
C THR A 731 -27.10 25.93 -5.43
N GLN A 732 -25.97 25.97 -4.73
CA GLN A 732 -24.77 26.65 -5.22
C GLN A 732 -24.09 25.89 -6.36
N SER A 733 -24.04 24.55 -6.27
CA SER A 733 -23.20 23.72 -7.15
C SER A 733 -23.90 23.16 -8.39
N PHE A 734 -25.23 23.00 -8.40
CA PHE A 734 -25.96 22.44 -9.55
C PHE A 734 -26.31 23.45 -10.64
N LEU A 735 -26.10 23.05 -11.90
CA LEU A 735 -26.68 23.75 -13.05
C LEU A 735 -28.19 23.46 -13.03
N TYR A 736 -28.99 24.41 -12.58
CA TYR A 736 -30.42 24.21 -12.34
C TYR A 736 -31.20 24.04 -13.67
N SER A 737 -31.12 22.87 -14.30
CA SER A 737 -32.03 22.45 -15.38
C SER A 737 -33.46 22.20 -14.86
N VAL A 738 -33.66 22.29 -13.53
CA VAL A 738 -34.94 22.30 -12.83
C VAL A 738 -35.70 23.63 -12.96
N GLN A 739 -35.27 24.57 -13.83
CA GLN A 739 -36.06 25.76 -14.19
C GLN A 739 -37.46 25.46 -14.80
N ARG A 740 -37.85 24.17 -14.92
CA ARG A 740 -39.22 23.75 -15.23
C ARG A 740 -40.11 23.46 -14.01
N LYS A 741 -39.61 23.44 -12.76
CA LYS A 741 -40.44 23.33 -11.55
C LYS A 741 -40.28 24.55 -10.66
N LYS A 742 -41.38 25.25 -10.37
CA LYS A 742 -41.45 26.30 -9.34
C LYS A 742 -41.30 25.62 -7.95
N GLY A 743 -40.11 25.63 -7.34
CA GLY A 743 -39.94 25.08 -5.98
C GLY A 743 -38.50 24.92 -5.50
N LEU A 744 -38.34 24.67 -4.19
CA LEU A 744 -37.08 24.30 -3.55
C LEU A 744 -36.62 22.90 -4.03
N PRO A 745 -35.30 22.60 -4.07
CA PRO A 745 -34.82 21.29 -4.46
C PRO A 745 -35.30 20.21 -3.47
N PRO A 746 -35.90 19.11 -3.95
CA PRO A 746 -36.38 18.04 -3.08
C PRO A 746 -35.23 17.06 -2.76
N PHE A 747 -35.07 16.70 -1.49
CA PHE A 747 -34.09 15.71 -1.02
C PHE A 747 -34.52 14.27 -1.34
N THR A 748 -34.68 13.98 -2.62
CA THR A 748 -34.97 12.65 -3.17
C THR A 748 -33.68 11.87 -3.43
N VAL A 749 -33.78 10.54 -3.51
CA VAL A 749 -32.64 9.68 -3.87
C VAL A 749 -31.99 10.12 -5.18
N GLU A 750 -32.77 10.37 -6.24
CA GLU A 750 -32.20 10.74 -7.54
C GLU A 750 -31.44 12.07 -7.47
N PHE A 751 -31.94 13.02 -6.68
CA PHE A 751 -31.27 14.30 -6.48
C PHE A 751 -29.93 14.17 -5.74
N LEU A 752 -29.85 13.28 -4.75
CA LEU A 752 -28.59 12.98 -4.06
C LEU A 752 -27.60 12.25 -4.98
N LYS A 753 -28.09 11.34 -5.83
CA LYS A 753 -27.26 10.69 -6.86
C LYS A 753 -26.66 11.68 -7.83
N ASP A 754 -27.45 12.64 -8.31
CA ASP A 754 -26.95 13.70 -9.18
C ASP A 754 -25.84 14.50 -8.51
N GLY A 755 -25.92 14.71 -7.19
CA GLY A 755 -24.90 15.41 -6.41
C GLY A 755 -23.59 14.64 -6.37
N LEU A 756 -23.67 13.31 -6.19
CA LEU A 756 -22.50 12.43 -6.19
C LEU A 756 -21.88 12.21 -7.59
N ARG A 757 -22.66 12.41 -8.67
CA ARG A 757 -22.15 12.35 -10.06
C ARG A 757 -21.31 13.56 -10.44
N ILE A 758 -21.49 14.70 -9.76
CA ILE A 758 -20.78 15.95 -10.02
C ILE A 758 -19.60 16.08 -9.05
N ASN A 759 -18.38 16.09 -9.59
CA ASN A 759 -17.15 15.95 -8.80
C ASN A 759 -17.02 16.97 -7.66
N TRP A 760 -17.24 18.27 -7.91
CA TRP A 760 -17.14 19.30 -6.85
C TRP A 760 -18.31 19.26 -5.87
N THR A 761 -19.52 18.92 -6.31
CA THR A 761 -20.68 18.77 -5.42
C THR A 761 -20.47 17.58 -4.47
N ALA A 762 -19.99 16.45 -4.98
CA ALA A 762 -19.68 15.27 -4.19
C ALA A 762 -18.62 15.55 -3.12
N GLU A 763 -17.57 16.29 -3.49
CA GLU A 763 -16.53 16.74 -2.54
C GLU A 763 -17.13 17.63 -1.43
N MET A 764 -17.97 18.61 -1.79
CA MET A 764 -18.66 19.47 -0.80
C MET A 764 -19.57 18.67 0.14
N ILE A 765 -20.32 17.69 -0.38
CA ILE A 765 -21.12 16.76 0.45
C ILE A 765 -20.22 15.95 1.38
N GLY A 766 -19.10 15.45 0.86
CA GLY A 766 -18.13 14.68 1.63
C GLY A 766 -17.40 15.48 2.71
N HIS A 767 -17.29 16.80 2.55
CA HIS A 767 -16.70 17.74 3.49
C HIS A 767 -17.67 18.21 4.59
N LEU A 768 -18.94 17.82 4.50
CA LEU A 768 -19.90 18.07 5.56
C LEU A 768 -19.72 17.05 6.69
N ILE A 769 -19.37 17.53 7.89
CA ILE A 769 -19.22 16.70 9.09
C ILE A 769 -20.38 17.02 10.03
N ILE A 770 -21.17 16.02 10.41
CA ILE A 770 -22.38 16.24 11.21
C ILE A 770 -22.27 15.57 12.57
N LYS A 771 -22.51 16.32 13.63
CA LYS A 771 -22.73 15.78 14.97
C LYS A 771 -24.18 15.40 15.14
N TYR A 772 -24.44 14.11 15.33
CA TYR A 772 -25.79 13.61 15.63
C TYR A 772 -25.75 12.31 16.44
N GLU A 773 -26.91 11.83 16.86
CA GLU A 773 -27.08 10.53 17.50
C GLU A 773 -27.02 9.40 16.47
N SER A 774 -26.23 8.36 16.74
CA SER A 774 -26.06 7.21 15.85
C SER A 774 -27.38 6.47 15.58
N GLU A 775 -27.56 5.97 14.37
CA GLU A 775 -28.68 5.08 14.01
C GLU A 775 -28.63 3.75 14.78
N TRP A 776 -27.45 3.36 15.26
CA TRP A 776 -27.18 2.13 16.00
C TRP A 776 -27.30 2.27 17.52
N TYR A 777 -27.68 3.45 17.99
CA TYR A 777 -27.96 3.76 19.40
C TYR A 777 -29.46 3.96 19.63
N ALA A 778 -29.94 3.54 20.80
CA ALA A 778 -31.17 4.02 21.41
C ALA A 778 -31.06 3.87 22.93
N ASP A 779 -31.85 4.66 23.66
CA ASP A 779 -32.03 4.44 25.10
C ASP A 779 -32.87 3.17 25.37
N GLU A 780 -32.97 2.81 26.64
CA GLU A 780 -33.69 1.59 27.09
C GLU A 780 -35.17 1.59 26.71
N ALA A 781 -35.78 2.78 26.65
CA ALA A 781 -37.19 2.98 26.35
C ALA A 781 -37.47 3.14 24.84
N LEU A 782 -36.43 3.12 24.00
CA LEU A 782 -36.52 3.39 22.56
C LEU A 782 -37.19 4.73 22.24
N THR A 783 -36.98 5.76 23.07
CA THR A 783 -37.69 7.06 22.99
C THR A 783 -37.61 7.67 21.60
N LYS A 784 -36.41 7.72 21.02
CA LYS A 784 -36.15 8.17 19.64
C LYS A 784 -37.03 7.50 18.59
N TRP A 785 -37.27 6.19 18.72
CA TRP A 785 -38.08 5.42 17.78
C TRP A 785 -39.58 5.51 18.08
N ASN A 786 -39.94 5.80 19.33
CA ASN A 786 -41.34 6.03 19.72
C ASN A 786 -41.88 7.35 19.17
N GLU A 787 -41.02 8.32 18.84
CA GLU A 787 -41.44 9.54 18.12
C GLU A 787 -42.13 9.21 16.79
N ILE A 788 -41.66 8.17 16.08
CA ILE A 788 -42.24 7.72 14.80
C ILE A 788 -43.63 7.10 15.00
N ASP A 789 -43.94 6.53 16.18
CA ASP A 789 -45.26 5.95 16.45
C ASP A 789 -46.36 7.01 16.35
N ASN A 790 -46.09 8.21 16.88
CA ASN A 790 -47.02 9.34 16.82
C ASN A 790 -47.21 9.81 15.37
N LEU A 791 -46.13 9.85 14.59
CA LEU A 791 -46.18 10.29 13.19
C LEU A 791 -47.01 9.34 12.31
N ILE A 792 -47.02 8.03 12.61
CA ILE A 792 -47.87 7.07 11.88
C ILE A 792 -49.36 7.36 12.12
N GLU A 793 -49.73 7.82 13.31
CA GLU A 793 -51.11 8.22 13.63
C GLU A 793 -51.47 9.59 13.02
N GLU A 794 -50.54 10.54 13.01
CA GLU A 794 -50.72 11.84 12.34
C GLU A 794 -50.90 11.67 10.82
N GLU A 795 -50.11 10.80 10.20
CA GLU A 795 -50.19 10.52 8.76
C GLU A 795 -51.55 9.92 8.37
N LYS A 796 -52.14 9.07 9.21
CA LYS A 796 -53.50 8.56 8.99
C LYS A 796 -54.51 9.68 8.92
N GLN A 797 -54.47 10.65 9.84
CA GLN A 797 -55.39 11.77 9.83
C GLN A 797 -55.17 12.66 8.59
N LYS A 798 -53.92 12.87 8.19
CA LYS A 798 -53.57 13.59 6.96
C LYS A 798 -54.14 12.89 5.72
N GLN A 799 -53.99 11.57 5.63
CA GLN A 799 -54.56 10.78 4.53
C GLN A 799 -56.08 10.77 4.53
N LYS A 800 -56.73 10.76 5.71
CA LYS A 800 -58.20 10.91 5.78
C LYS A 800 -58.63 12.27 5.24
N ASN A 801 -58.02 13.36 5.69
CA ASN A 801 -58.36 14.70 5.21
C ASN A 801 -58.13 14.85 3.69
N LEU A 802 -57.05 14.28 3.15
CA LEU A 802 -56.80 14.24 1.70
C LEU A 802 -57.85 13.41 0.96
N THR A 803 -58.24 12.26 1.51
CA THR A 803 -59.29 11.40 0.94
C THR A 803 -60.64 12.12 0.95
N GLU A 804 -61.00 12.80 2.04
CA GLU A 804 -62.22 13.61 2.11
C GLU A 804 -62.23 14.72 1.08
N LYS A 805 -61.13 15.47 0.97
CA LYS A 805 -60.97 16.52 -0.03
C LYS A 805 -61.11 15.98 -1.46
N TRP A 806 -60.49 14.84 -1.74
CA TRP A 806 -60.63 14.17 -3.03
C TRP A 806 -62.07 13.74 -3.30
N LEU A 807 -62.76 13.15 -2.32
CA LEU A 807 -64.18 12.79 -2.47
C LEU A 807 -65.06 14.01 -2.75
N ASP A 808 -64.76 15.15 -2.13
CA ASP A 808 -65.47 16.42 -2.35
C ASP A 808 -65.20 17.00 -3.74
N GLU A 809 -63.93 17.03 -4.17
CA GLU A 809 -63.52 17.50 -5.50
C GLU A 809 -64.17 16.71 -6.64
N TYR A 810 -64.42 15.41 -6.42
CA TYR A 810 -65.10 14.53 -7.38
C TYR A 810 -66.62 14.41 -7.15
N ASN A 811 -67.19 15.23 -6.26
CA ASN A 811 -68.62 15.31 -5.96
C ASN A 811 -69.24 13.96 -5.54
N ILE A 812 -68.47 13.12 -4.82
CA ILE A 812 -68.90 11.81 -4.32
C ILE A 812 -69.64 12.00 -3.00
N THR A 813 -70.97 11.93 -3.05
CA THR A 813 -71.86 12.19 -1.90
C THR A 813 -72.48 10.94 -1.28
N MET A 814 -72.36 9.77 -1.92
CA MET A 814 -72.93 8.51 -1.42
C MET A 814 -72.24 8.09 -0.11
N PRO A 815 -72.95 8.00 1.04
CA PRO A 815 -72.32 7.73 2.35
C PRO A 815 -71.48 6.45 2.38
N PHE A 816 -72.02 5.35 1.83
CA PHE A 816 -71.31 4.07 1.75
C PHE A 816 -69.96 4.16 1.02
N VAL A 817 -69.87 4.96 -0.05
CA VAL A 817 -68.62 5.10 -0.83
C VAL A 817 -67.59 5.91 -0.05
N ARG A 818 -68.02 6.95 0.67
CA ARG A 818 -67.15 7.76 1.53
C ARG A 818 -66.64 6.95 2.72
N ASP A 819 -67.54 6.24 3.41
CA ASP A 819 -67.18 5.36 4.52
C ASP A 819 -66.21 4.27 4.07
N TYR A 820 -66.44 3.66 2.91
CA TYR A 820 -65.53 2.68 2.33
C TYR A 820 -64.13 3.26 2.08
N ALA A 821 -64.04 4.45 1.47
CA ALA A 821 -62.77 5.11 1.19
C ALA A 821 -61.99 5.47 2.47
N LEU A 822 -62.67 5.98 3.51
CA LEU A 822 -62.05 6.30 4.79
C LEU A 822 -61.65 5.04 5.57
N ASN A 823 -62.46 3.97 5.53
CA ASN A 823 -62.12 2.68 6.11
C ASN A 823 -60.89 2.06 5.43
N MET A 824 -60.69 2.26 4.12
CA MET A 824 -59.46 1.83 3.45
C MET A 824 -58.21 2.53 4.01
N VAL A 825 -58.32 3.82 4.37
CA VAL A 825 -57.23 4.55 5.03
C VAL A 825 -56.95 3.95 6.41
N ASP A 826 -57.99 3.64 7.19
CA ASP A 826 -57.84 2.98 8.48
C ASP A 826 -57.16 1.60 8.36
N GLU A 827 -57.58 0.79 7.37
CA GLU A 827 -56.97 -0.51 7.11
C GLU A 827 -55.49 -0.41 6.71
N GLU A 828 -55.11 0.56 5.87
CA GLU A 828 -53.71 0.77 5.49
C GLU A 828 -52.86 1.32 6.65
N HIS A 829 -53.43 2.18 7.50
CA HIS A 829 -52.77 2.65 8.72
C HIS A 829 -52.50 1.49 9.69
N GLU A 830 -53.49 0.64 9.99
CA GLU A 830 -53.28 -0.50 10.89
C GLU A 830 -52.21 -1.47 10.34
N LYS A 831 -52.13 -1.64 9.02
CA LYS A 831 -51.05 -2.40 8.36
C LYS A 831 -49.69 -1.73 8.57
N ALA A 832 -49.59 -0.42 8.31
CA ALA A 832 -48.34 0.33 8.46
C ALA A 832 -47.85 0.30 9.92
N LYS A 833 -48.75 0.52 10.88
CA LYS A 833 -48.50 0.45 12.32
C LYS A 833 -48.04 -0.94 12.73
N SER A 834 -48.72 -2.00 12.28
CA SER A 834 -48.34 -3.38 12.58
C SER A 834 -46.96 -3.73 12.00
N ILE A 835 -46.67 -3.35 10.75
CA ILE A 835 -45.37 -3.55 10.12
C ILE A 835 -44.28 -2.78 10.88
N TRP A 836 -44.53 -1.52 11.24
CA TRP A 836 -43.57 -0.70 11.98
C TRP A 836 -43.23 -1.30 13.35
N GLN A 837 -44.23 -1.75 14.12
CA GLN A 837 -43.96 -2.40 15.41
C GLN A 837 -43.18 -3.72 15.23
N LEU A 838 -43.45 -4.48 14.16
CA LEU A 838 -42.65 -5.66 13.81
C LEU A 838 -41.21 -5.29 13.45
N GLU A 839 -40.97 -4.26 12.63
CA GLU A 839 -39.64 -3.76 12.30
C GLU A 839 -38.90 -3.28 13.55
N LYS A 840 -39.58 -2.53 14.42
CA LYS A 840 -38.99 -2.00 15.65
C LYS A 840 -38.51 -3.11 16.58
N GLU A 841 -39.36 -4.09 16.87
CA GLU A 841 -39.03 -5.19 17.80
C GLU A 841 -38.12 -6.24 17.17
N GLN A 842 -38.32 -6.60 15.90
CA GLN A 842 -37.60 -7.71 15.28
C GLN A 842 -36.36 -7.29 14.49
N ARG A 843 -36.22 -6.03 14.06
CA ARG A 843 -35.05 -5.54 13.30
C ARG A 843 -34.27 -4.46 14.02
N ILE A 844 -34.92 -3.35 14.37
CA ILE A 844 -34.23 -2.18 14.94
C ILE A 844 -33.58 -2.56 16.25
N LYS A 845 -34.37 -3.04 17.22
CA LYS A 845 -33.89 -3.40 18.56
C LYS A 845 -32.76 -4.43 18.54
N PRO A 846 -32.82 -5.53 17.75
CA PRO A 846 -31.68 -6.43 17.59
C PRO A 846 -30.47 -5.81 16.88
N SER A 847 -30.64 -4.77 16.06
CA SER A 847 -29.51 -4.12 15.35
C SER A 847 -28.78 -3.09 16.22
N LEU A 848 -29.33 -2.70 17.36
CA LEU A 848 -28.67 -1.79 18.29
C LEU A 848 -27.45 -2.48 18.93
N TRP A 849 -26.34 -1.76 18.99
CA TRP A 849 -25.10 -2.26 19.57
C TRP A 849 -24.34 -1.19 20.37
N TRP A 850 -24.50 0.09 19.99
CA TRP A 850 -23.67 1.20 20.47
C TRP A 850 -23.61 1.28 21.99
N ARG A 851 -24.78 1.24 22.64
CA ARG A 851 -24.90 1.39 24.09
C ARG A 851 -24.19 0.26 24.85
N GLU A 852 -24.38 -0.98 24.43
CA GLU A 852 -23.77 -2.15 25.08
C GLU A 852 -22.24 -2.10 24.97
N VAL A 853 -21.73 -1.73 23.79
CA VAL A 853 -20.27 -1.56 23.58
C VAL A 853 -19.75 -0.42 24.44
N ALA A 854 -20.37 0.77 24.40
CA ALA A 854 -19.92 1.94 25.16
C ALA A 854 -19.87 1.68 26.68
N GLN A 855 -20.82 0.90 27.22
CA GLN A 855 -20.86 0.51 28.64
C GLN A 855 -19.83 -0.56 29.02
N SER A 856 -19.41 -1.38 28.04
CA SER A 856 -18.52 -2.53 28.28
C SER A 856 -17.05 -2.24 27.96
N GLN A 857 -16.75 -1.08 27.36
CA GLN A 857 -15.37 -0.72 27.01
C GLN A 857 -14.51 -0.53 28.27
N PRO A 858 -13.33 -1.16 28.35
CA PRO A 858 -12.39 -0.88 29.43
C PRO A 858 -11.93 0.58 29.37
N THR A 859 -11.52 1.13 30.51
CA THR A 859 -10.92 2.47 30.55
C THR A 859 -9.69 2.49 29.63
N PRO A 860 -9.55 3.49 28.74
CA PRO A 860 -8.41 3.57 27.83
C PRO A 860 -7.09 3.51 28.59
N GLN A 861 -6.18 2.62 28.18
CA GLN A 861 -4.88 2.43 28.84
C GLN A 861 -3.90 3.60 28.58
N THR A 862 -4.23 4.51 27.65
CA THR A 862 -3.42 5.66 27.26
C THR A 862 -4.27 6.92 27.13
N PRO A 863 -3.78 8.11 27.53
CA PRO A 863 -4.55 9.37 27.45
C PRO A 863 -4.97 9.79 26.03
N ALA A 864 -4.38 9.20 25.00
CA ALA A 864 -4.58 9.58 23.60
C ALA A 864 -5.80 8.91 22.91
N LEU A 865 -6.51 8.01 23.59
CA LEU A 865 -7.66 7.30 23.02
C LEU A 865 -8.93 7.54 23.85
N SER A 866 -10.04 7.83 23.17
CA SER A 866 -11.36 7.93 23.77
C SER A 866 -12.14 6.63 23.65
N ASN A 867 -13.20 6.50 24.45
CA ASN A 867 -14.24 5.49 24.29
C ASN A 867 -15.43 6.09 23.52
N LEU A 868 -16.38 5.23 23.14
CA LEU A 868 -17.64 5.66 22.55
C LEU A 868 -18.42 6.55 23.52
N SER A 869 -19.20 7.47 22.97
CA SER A 869 -20.09 8.31 23.77
C SER A 869 -21.24 7.49 24.36
N ALA A 870 -21.56 7.76 25.62
CA ALA A 870 -22.64 7.07 26.33
C ALA A 870 -24.03 7.47 25.83
N ASP A 871 -24.17 8.65 25.21
CA ASP A 871 -25.42 9.21 24.68
C ASP A 871 -25.63 8.92 23.19
N GLY A 872 -24.76 8.11 22.57
CA GLY A 872 -24.86 7.76 21.16
C GLY A 872 -24.46 8.86 20.19
N LYS A 873 -24.04 10.05 20.66
CA LYS A 873 -23.70 11.18 19.78
C LYS A 873 -22.26 11.14 19.31
N ALA A 874 -22.04 11.34 18.02
CA ALA A 874 -20.71 11.39 17.42
C ALA A 874 -20.68 12.37 16.25
N TRP A 875 -19.48 12.78 15.84
CA TRP A 875 -19.21 13.49 14.60
C TRP A 875 -18.99 12.49 13.48
N PHE A 876 -19.92 12.42 12.53
CA PHE A 876 -19.87 11.55 11.37
C PHE A 876 -19.16 12.24 10.21
N ILE A 877 -18.27 11.50 9.56
CA ILE A 877 -17.43 11.95 8.44
C ILE A 877 -17.74 11.03 7.27
N HIS A 878 -17.97 11.60 6.09
CA HIS A 878 -18.16 10.79 4.89
C HIS A 878 -16.90 9.93 4.61
N PRO A 879 -16.96 8.59 4.56
CA PRO A 879 -15.75 7.75 4.49
C PRO A 879 -14.82 8.05 3.30
N VAL A 880 -15.39 8.35 2.12
CA VAL A 880 -14.61 8.71 0.91
C VAL A 880 -13.82 10.01 1.06
N SER A 881 -14.28 10.97 1.86
CA SER A 881 -13.66 12.31 1.89
C SER A 881 -12.26 12.29 2.49
N MET A 882 -11.93 11.29 3.31
CA MET A 882 -10.62 11.13 3.95
C MET A 882 -9.61 10.31 3.12
N LEU A 883 -10.06 9.61 2.06
CA LEU A 883 -9.21 8.73 1.25
C LEU A 883 -8.12 9.49 0.49
N GLY A 884 -6.93 8.92 0.40
CA GLY A 884 -5.78 9.52 -0.29
C GLY A 884 -5.22 10.80 0.34
N ARG A 885 -5.87 11.37 1.38
CA ARG A 885 -5.43 12.62 2.03
C ARG A 885 -4.30 12.43 3.03
N LEU A 886 -4.21 11.24 3.59
CA LEU A 886 -3.12 10.80 4.45
C LEU A 886 -2.15 10.00 3.62
N ILE A 887 -0.88 10.36 3.72
CA ILE A 887 0.19 9.60 3.10
C ILE A 887 1.35 9.61 4.09
N ASN A 888 1.97 8.45 4.25
CA ASN A 888 3.36 8.35 4.65
C ASN A 888 4.17 8.12 3.37
N PRO A 889 4.46 9.15 2.53
CA PRO A 889 5.14 8.91 1.27
C PRO A 889 6.56 8.55 1.63
N GLY A 890 6.79 7.26 1.66
CA GLY A 890 8.10 6.76 1.88
C GLY A 890 9.01 7.15 0.73
N ILE A 891 9.99 7.99 1.02
CA ILE A 891 11.26 7.94 0.32
C ILE A 891 12.27 7.44 1.34
N VAL A 892 13.07 6.46 0.95
CA VAL A 892 14.16 6.03 1.81
C VAL A 892 15.08 7.23 2.04
N THR A 893 15.20 7.63 3.30
CA THR A 893 15.84 8.89 3.70
C THR A 893 17.06 8.61 4.55
N TYR A 894 18.20 9.15 4.13
CA TYR A 894 19.42 9.20 4.92
C TYR A 894 19.36 10.44 5.81
N HIS A 895 19.21 10.23 7.11
CA HIS A 895 19.33 11.26 8.13
C HIS A 895 20.76 11.32 8.64
N ILE A 896 21.40 12.47 8.44
CA ILE A 896 22.80 12.73 8.76
C ILE A 896 22.82 13.71 9.92
N TYR A 897 23.33 13.30 11.08
CA TYR A 897 23.29 14.12 12.29
C TYR A 897 24.62 14.84 12.51
N HIS A 898 24.55 16.06 13.06
CA HIS A 898 25.73 16.87 13.37
C HIS A 898 26.75 16.17 14.29
N ASP A 899 26.36 15.12 15.01
CA ASP A 899 27.24 14.35 15.90
C ASP A 899 28.05 13.26 15.16
N GLY A 900 27.85 13.09 13.86
CA GLY A 900 28.51 12.06 13.04
C GLY A 900 27.64 10.84 12.77
N LYS A 901 26.49 10.71 13.43
CA LYS A 901 25.58 9.58 13.24
C LYS A 901 24.87 9.67 11.88
N ILE A 902 24.71 8.53 11.22
CA ILE A 902 23.91 8.41 9.99
C ILE A 902 22.89 7.28 10.16
N GLU A 903 21.62 7.57 9.89
CA GLU A 903 20.54 6.60 9.88
C GLU A 903 19.88 6.53 8.51
N LYS A 904 19.59 5.32 8.04
CA LYS A 904 18.82 5.07 6.83
C LYS A 904 17.40 4.67 7.22
N HIS A 905 16.46 5.58 7.02
CA HIS A 905 15.06 5.38 7.37
C HIS A 905 14.32 4.81 6.15
N ILE A 906 13.82 3.59 6.30
CA ILE A 906 13.12 2.83 5.28
C ILE A 906 11.62 2.84 5.62
N PRO A 907 10.79 3.49 4.80
CA PRO A 907 9.34 3.57 5.02
C PRO A 907 8.65 2.21 4.76
N GLU A 908 7.50 1.94 5.42
CA GLU A 908 6.69 0.73 5.17
C GLU A 908 6.26 0.61 3.69
N GLU A 909 5.97 1.74 3.03
CA GLU A 909 5.57 1.81 1.61
C GLU A 909 6.35 2.95 0.92
N ILE A 910 7.08 2.64 -0.16
CA ILE A 910 7.78 3.64 -0.98
C ILE A 910 6.82 4.16 -2.05
N SER A 911 6.72 5.48 -2.23
CA SER A 911 5.89 6.05 -3.30
C SER A 911 6.45 5.66 -4.68
N LYS A 912 5.60 5.33 -5.67
CA LYS A 912 6.04 4.94 -7.03
C LYS A 912 7.09 5.89 -7.62
N ARG A 913 6.85 7.20 -7.55
CA ARG A 913 7.78 8.25 -8.00
C ARG A 913 9.15 8.27 -7.28
N TYR A 914 9.31 7.52 -6.19
CA TYR A 914 10.51 7.45 -5.35
C TYR A 914 11.12 6.04 -5.28
N GLU A 915 10.62 5.05 -6.03
CA GLU A 915 11.13 3.67 -6.02
C GLU A 915 12.64 3.58 -6.30
N GLN A 916 13.15 4.48 -7.15
CA GLN A 916 14.57 4.55 -7.52
C GLN A 916 15.24 5.85 -7.04
N LYS A 917 14.78 6.42 -5.92
CA LYS A 917 15.32 7.68 -5.38
C LYS A 917 15.65 7.58 -3.89
N TYR A 918 16.73 8.23 -3.49
CA TYR A 918 17.12 8.43 -2.09
C TYR A 918 17.10 9.91 -1.71
N LYS A 919 16.58 10.21 -0.52
CA LYS A 919 16.58 11.56 0.05
C LYS A 919 17.69 11.69 1.09
N TYR A 920 18.35 12.85 1.14
CA TYR A 920 19.38 13.14 2.14
C TYR A 920 18.98 14.37 2.96
N VAL A 921 18.93 14.21 4.28
CA VAL A 921 18.54 15.24 5.26
C VAL A 921 19.65 15.38 6.29
N TYR A 922 20.14 16.61 6.50
CA TYR A 922 21.09 16.92 7.55
C TYR A 922 20.37 17.50 8.78
N HIS A 923 20.73 17.05 9.98
CA HIS A 923 20.25 17.58 11.25
C HIS A 923 21.35 18.40 11.92
N ASP A 924 21.11 19.69 12.14
CA ASP A 924 22.07 20.59 12.79
C ASP A 924 22.22 20.33 14.31
N GLU A 925 23.10 21.08 14.96
CA GLU A 925 23.36 20.99 16.41
C GLU A 925 22.14 21.33 17.30
N ASN A 926 21.15 22.01 16.74
CA ASN A 926 19.91 22.37 17.41
C ASN A 926 18.78 21.37 17.12
N GLY A 927 19.04 20.36 16.28
CA GLY A 927 18.06 19.37 15.83
C GLY A 927 17.12 19.89 14.74
N ASN A 928 17.49 20.96 14.01
CA ASN A 928 16.75 21.41 12.84
C ASN A 928 17.09 20.54 11.63
N GLU A 929 16.07 20.21 10.83
CA GLU A 929 16.24 19.43 9.61
C GLU A 929 16.50 20.32 8.38
N HIS A 930 17.47 19.90 7.58
CA HIS A 930 17.89 20.51 6.34
C HIS A 930 17.76 19.47 5.22
N GLU A 931 16.72 19.57 4.39
CA GLU A 931 16.62 18.77 3.16
C GLU A 931 17.68 19.23 2.16
N ILE A 932 18.63 18.34 1.85
CA ILE A 932 19.80 18.70 1.02
C ILE A 932 19.56 18.36 -0.43
N CYS A 933 19.21 17.10 -0.73
CA CYS A 933 18.95 16.66 -2.11
C CYS A 933 18.16 15.33 -2.16
N ILE A 934 17.58 15.06 -3.33
CA ILE A 934 17.03 13.76 -3.73
C ILE A 934 17.84 13.27 -4.93
N CYS A 935 18.31 12.02 -4.90
CA CYS A 935 19.19 11.46 -5.91
C CYS A 935 18.61 10.17 -6.51
N ASP A 936 18.73 10.02 -7.81
CA ASP A 936 18.43 8.77 -8.50
C ASP A 936 19.47 7.70 -8.18
N TRP A 937 19.02 6.45 -8.09
CA TRP A 937 19.89 5.30 -7.96
C TRP A 937 19.50 4.19 -8.94
N HIS A 938 20.49 3.39 -9.31
CA HIS A 938 20.28 2.18 -10.09
C HIS A 938 21.16 1.04 -9.55
N THR A 939 20.89 -0.18 -10.00
CA THR A 939 21.74 -1.34 -9.66
C THR A 939 22.77 -1.63 -10.74
N THR A 940 23.98 -2.02 -10.33
CA THR A 940 24.97 -2.65 -11.20
C THR A 940 25.62 -3.84 -10.51
N LYS A 941 26.30 -4.71 -11.27
CA LYS A 941 27.11 -5.79 -10.71
C LYS A 941 28.27 -5.20 -9.93
N GLU A 942 28.47 -5.67 -8.69
CA GLU A 942 29.63 -5.29 -7.89
C GLU A 942 30.91 -5.60 -8.66
N LYS A 943 31.86 -4.67 -8.66
CA LYS A 943 33.14 -4.78 -9.33
C LYS A 943 34.24 -5.10 -8.33
N ALA A 944 35.13 -6.02 -8.70
CA ALA A 944 36.41 -6.20 -8.05
C ALA A 944 37.40 -5.10 -8.47
N ASN A 945 38.44 -4.90 -7.68
CA ASN A 945 39.52 -3.96 -7.99
C ASN A 945 40.10 -4.23 -9.39
N GLY A 946 40.35 -3.15 -10.12
CA GLY A 946 40.73 -3.20 -11.51
C GLY A 946 42.15 -3.74 -11.72
N VAL A 947 42.30 -4.75 -12.57
CA VAL A 947 43.59 -5.38 -12.90
C VAL A 947 44.05 -4.90 -14.28
N ILE A 948 45.33 -4.60 -14.43
CA ILE A 948 45.90 -4.23 -15.74
C ILE A 948 45.94 -5.47 -16.62
N VAL A 949 45.40 -5.36 -17.83
CA VAL A 949 45.29 -6.45 -18.80
C VAL A 949 45.81 -6.01 -20.17
N SER A 950 46.00 -6.97 -21.08
CA SER A 950 46.16 -6.67 -22.50
C SER A 950 44.84 -6.16 -23.10
N ALA A 951 44.92 -5.53 -24.28
CA ALA A 951 43.74 -5.07 -25.00
C ALA A 951 42.73 -6.22 -25.18
N PRO A 952 41.44 -6.03 -24.83
CA PRO A 952 40.41 -7.02 -25.09
C PRO A 952 40.33 -7.37 -26.57
N ASN A 953 40.14 -8.65 -26.88
CA ASN A 953 39.91 -9.09 -28.25
C ASN A 953 38.59 -8.49 -28.75
N ARG A 954 38.64 -7.61 -29.76
CA ARG A 954 37.45 -6.97 -30.33
C ARG A 954 36.42 -7.96 -30.87
N LYS A 955 36.84 -9.19 -31.19
CA LYS A 955 35.98 -10.25 -31.70
C LYS A 955 35.42 -11.16 -30.60
N ASP A 956 35.68 -10.87 -29.32
CA ASP A 956 35.16 -11.66 -28.21
C ASP A 956 33.62 -11.60 -28.18
N PRO A 957 32.92 -12.75 -28.32
CA PRO A 957 31.47 -12.81 -28.37
C PRO A 957 30.78 -12.42 -27.04
N ASN A 958 31.56 -12.26 -25.96
CA ASN A 958 31.09 -11.78 -24.67
C ASN A 958 31.07 -10.26 -24.56
N ILE A 959 31.63 -9.51 -25.50
CA ILE A 959 31.53 -8.04 -25.51
C ILE A 959 30.12 -7.63 -25.93
N ILE A 960 29.47 -6.80 -25.12
CA ILE A 960 28.15 -6.19 -25.43
C ILE A 960 28.28 -4.75 -25.92
N GLU A 961 29.34 -4.04 -25.54
CA GLU A 961 29.55 -2.66 -25.93
C GLU A 961 31.05 -2.38 -26.03
N TYR A 962 31.50 -1.74 -27.12
CA TYR A 962 32.88 -1.29 -27.31
C TYR A 962 32.87 0.17 -27.77
N LYS A 963 33.15 1.10 -26.86
CA LYS A 963 33.18 2.54 -27.12
C LYS A 963 34.62 3.02 -27.33
N GLU A 964 34.85 3.71 -28.45
CA GLU A 964 36.12 4.35 -28.80
C GLU A 964 36.02 5.88 -28.74
N ASN A 965 37.16 6.56 -28.62
CA ASN A 965 37.28 8.02 -28.63
C ASN A 965 36.46 8.70 -27.52
N LEU A 966 36.37 8.07 -26.36
CA LEU A 966 35.79 8.69 -25.18
C LEU A 966 36.64 9.87 -24.74
N ASN A 967 35.99 10.96 -24.36
CA ASN A 967 36.61 12.13 -23.75
C ASN A 967 36.10 12.28 -22.31
N GLU A 968 36.30 11.23 -21.50
CA GLU A 968 35.79 11.11 -20.13
C GLU A 968 36.93 11.22 -19.11
N GLY A 969 37.64 12.37 -19.14
CA GLY A 969 38.86 12.58 -18.36
C GLY A 969 40.00 11.74 -18.92
N ASN A 970 40.53 10.81 -18.12
CA ASN A 970 41.64 9.95 -18.55
C ASN A 970 41.20 8.75 -19.42
N THR A 971 39.90 8.43 -19.47
CA THR A 971 39.36 7.28 -20.20
C THR A 971 39.13 7.61 -21.67
N GLN A 972 39.73 6.81 -22.56
CA GLN A 972 39.66 6.94 -24.02
C GLN A 972 38.84 5.83 -24.69
N LYS A 973 38.76 4.64 -24.08
CA LYS A 973 37.92 3.53 -24.57
C LYS A 973 37.30 2.77 -23.40
N ARG A 974 36.10 2.22 -23.60
CA ARG A 974 35.41 1.37 -22.63
C ARG A 974 34.80 0.16 -23.33
N VAL A 975 34.93 -1.00 -22.71
CA VAL A 975 34.37 -2.26 -23.17
C VAL A 975 33.52 -2.83 -22.06
N LYS A 976 32.28 -3.19 -22.37
CA LYS A 976 31.38 -3.89 -21.45
C LYS A 976 31.19 -5.32 -21.92
N PHE A 977 31.15 -6.25 -20.97
CA PHE A 977 30.97 -7.66 -21.24
C PHE A 977 29.62 -8.16 -20.71
N LYS A 978 29.09 -9.25 -21.28
CA LYS A 978 27.82 -9.90 -20.91
C LYS A 978 27.75 -10.31 -19.45
N ASN A 979 28.88 -10.75 -18.88
CA ASN A 979 29.00 -11.13 -17.48
C ASN A 979 29.02 -9.92 -16.53
N GLY A 980 29.01 -8.69 -17.06
CA GLY A 980 29.07 -7.45 -16.30
C GLY A 980 30.49 -6.90 -16.09
N ASP A 981 31.54 -7.54 -16.63
CA ASP A 981 32.89 -7.00 -16.58
C ASP A 981 32.98 -5.67 -17.36
N ILE A 982 33.89 -4.81 -16.94
CA ILE A 982 34.17 -3.53 -17.60
C ILE A 982 35.67 -3.44 -17.84
N ALA A 983 36.11 -3.24 -19.08
CA ALA A 983 37.50 -2.92 -19.38
C ALA A 983 37.62 -1.48 -19.90
N GLU A 984 38.53 -0.71 -19.34
CA GLU A 984 38.74 0.70 -19.70
C GLU A 984 40.18 0.92 -20.14
N TYR A 985 40.35 1.79 -21.14
CA TYR A 985 41.65 2.16 -21.69
C TYR A 985 41.83 3.66 -21.64
N GLY A 986 43.03 4.11 -21.28
CA GLY A 986 43.31 5.53 -21.24
C GLY A 986 44.63 5.87 -20.55
N ASN A 987 44.79 7.13 -20.19
CA ASN A 987 46.02 7.65 -19.61
C ASN A 987 46.07 7.40 -18.09
N HIS A 988 47.09 6.68 -17.63
CA HIS A 988 47.40 6.45 -16.23
C HIS A 988 48.61 7.31 -15.82
N PRO A 989 48.56 8.02 -14.67
CA PRO A 989 49.58 8.99 -14.27
C PRO A 989 51.03 8.46 -14.33
N GLU A 990 51.25 7.20 -13.93
CA GLU A 990 52.60 6.61 -13.91
C GLU A 990 52.90 5.65 -15.07
N LYS A 991 51.87 4.98 -15.60
CA LYS A 991 52.01 3.83 -16.52
C LYS A 991 51.68 4.20 -17.97
N LYS A 992 51.39 5.49 -18.24
CA LYS A 992 50.93 6.00 -19.53
C LYS A 992 49.66 5.27 -19.98
N LEU A 993 49.60 4.76 -21.20
CA LEU A 993 48.39 4.15 -21.75
C LEU A 993 48.26 2.69 -21.30
N ILE A 994 47.19 2.39 -20.56
CA ILE A 994 46.92 1.03 -20.05
C ILE A 994 45.48 0.60 -20.34
N TRP A 995 45.27 -0.71 -20.46
CA TRP A 995 43.96 -1.33 -20.31
C TRP A 995 43.80 -1.84 -18.87
N ARG A 996 42.64 -1.59 -18.27
CA ARG A 996 42.31 -2.06 -16.93
C ARG A 996 40.94 -2.73 -16.94
N LEU A 997 40.88 -3.96 -16.42
CA LEU A 997 39.67 -4.79 -16.32
C LEU A 997 39.14 -4.81 -14.88
N TYR A 998 37.88 -4.46 -14.72
CA TYR A 998 37.09 -4.59 -13.49
C TYR A 998 36.15 -5.79 -13.65
N LYS A 999 36.42 -6.86 -12.90
CA LYS A 999 35.59 -8.07 -12.97
C LYS A 999 34.30 -7.88 -12.17
N ALA A 1000 33.17 -8.28 -12.74
CA ALA A 1000 31.92 -8.39 -12.03
C ALA A 1000 31.94 -9.54 -11.04
N LEU A 1001 31.30 -9.32 -9.90
CA LEU A 1001 31.05 -10.28 -8.86
C LEU A 1001 29.56 -10.67 -8.87
N ASN A 1002 29.20 -11.70 -8.09
CA ASN A 1002 27.85 -12.26 -8.12
C ASN A 1002 26.80 -11.34 -7.46
N LYS A 1003 27.22 -10.37 -6.66
CA LYS A 1003 26.36 -9.43 -5.93
C LYS A 1003 26.03 -8.19 -6.76
N ASN A 1004 24.83 -7.64 -6.58
CA ASN A 1004 24.47 -6.32 -7.10
C ASN A 1004 24.72 -5.25 -6.02
N VAL A 1005 25.10 -4.05 -6.45
CA VAL A 1005 25.27 -2.87 -5.60
C VAL A 1005 24.43 -1.73 -6.14
N GLU A 1006 23.93 -0.92 -5.22
CA GLU A 1006 23.22 0.32 -5.53
C GLU A 1006 24.23 1.45 -5.71
N ILE A 1007 24.03 2.25 -6.76
CA ILE A 1007 24.88 3.38 -7.10
C ILE A 1007 23.97 4.58 -7.30
N VAL A 1008 24.27 5.68 -6.61
CA VAL A 1008 23.55 6.95 -6.73
C VAL A 1008 24.24 7.88 -7.71
N ARG A 1009 23.46 8.62 -8.52
CA ARG A 1009 23.96 9.74 -9.31
C ARG A 1009 24.08 10.96 -8.40
N MET A 1010 25.29 11.47 -8.22
CA MET A 1010 25.51 12.69 -7.45
C MET A 1010 24.91 13.90 -8.19
N PRO A 1011 24.32 14.89 -7.47
CA PRO A 1011 23.97 16.18 -8.06
C PRO A 1011 25.19 16.83 -8.72
N ASP A 1012 25.03 17.48 -9.88
CA ASP A 1012 26.16 18.12 -10.57
C ASP A 1012 26.77 19.29 -9.76
N GLU A 1013 25.98 19.87 -8.85
CA GLU A 1013 26.42 20.74 -7.78
C GLU A 1013 25.47 20.64 -6.57
N ILE A 1014 25.98 20.99 -5.39
CA ILE A 1014 25.14 21.36 -4.23
C ILE A 1014 25.58 22.75 -3.80
N ASN A 1015 24.61 23.66 -3.59
CA ASN A 1015 24.85 25.03 -3.11
C ASN A 1015 23.82 25.41 -2.03
N TYR A 1016 23.83 24.69 -0.92
CA TYR A 1016 22.90 24.88 0.18
C TYR A 1016 23.46 25.86 1.22
N VAL A 1017 22.67 26.89 1.56
CA VAL A 1017 22.99 27.87 2.63
C VAL A 1017 21.70 28.24 3.36
N LYS A 1018 21.57 27.82 4.62
CA LYS A 1018 20.42 28.14 5.46
C LYS A 1018 20.75 27.94 6.93
N ASP A 1019 20.27 28.82 7.82
CA ASP A 1019 20.40 28.70 9.28
C ASP A 1019 21.84 28.38 9.76
N ASN A 1020 22.84 29.04 9.16
CA ASN A 1020 24.28 28.83 9.36
C ASN A 1020 24.85 27.48 8.88
N VAL A 1021 24.03 26.58 8.34
CA VAL A 1021 24.48 25.37 7.65
C VAL A 1021 24.88 25.72 6.21
N ILE A 1022 26.10 25.35 5.84
CA ILE A 1022 26.66 25.56 4.51
C ILE A 1022 27.12 24.20 3.97
N ILE A 1023 26.53 23.74 2.86
CA ILE A 1023 26.94 22.50 2.16
C ILE A 1023 27.16 22.86 0.70
N LYS A 1024 28.41 22.81 0.24
CA LYS A 1024 28.76 23.24 -1.12
C LYS A 1024 29.79 22.34 -1.80
N TYR A 1025 29.46 21.85 -3.00
CA TYR A 1025 30.46 21.26 -3.89
C TYR A 1025 30.11 21.44 -5.37
N ASN A 1026 31.13 21.35 -6.22
CA ASN A 1026 31.01 21.19 -7.68
C ASN A 1026 32.00 20.13 -8.20
N PHE A 1027 31.88 19.74 -9.48
CA PHE A 1027 32.80 18.78 -10.11
C PHE A 1027 33.91 19.46 -10.93
N SER A 1028 35.11 18.86 -10.97
CA SER A 1028 36.19 19.20 -11.91
C SER A 1028 36.24 18.24 -13.10
N ASP A 1029 35.82 18.66 -14.30
CA ASP A 1029 36.03 17.99 -15.61
C ASP A 1029 36.19 16.46 -15.60
N THR A 1030 35.27 15.79 -14.92
CA THR A 1030 35.24 14.34 -14.72
C THR A 1030 33.90 13.79 -15.18
N LYS A 1031 33.81 12.49 -15.46
CA LYS A 1031 32.53 11.80 -15.73
C LYS A 1031 32.22 10.73 -14.68
N ARG A 1032 33.04 10.63 -13.62
CA ARG A 1032 32.81 9.78 -12.44
C ARG A 1032 31.75 10.40 -11.52
N ARG A 1033 30.53 10.55 -12.04
CA ARG A 1033 29.38 11.27 -11.42
C ARG A 1033 28.58 10.43 -10.42
N TYR A 1034 29.05 9.23 -10.11
CA TYR A 1034 28.30 8.26 -9.33
C TYR A 1034 29.09 7.84 -8.10
N THR A 1035 28.38 7.49 -7.02
CA THR A 1035 28.97 7.01 -5.76
C THR A 1035 28.02 6.01 -5.09
N GLY A 1036 28.46 5.33 -4.03
CA GLY A 1036 27.53 4.57 -3.17
C GLY A 1036 26.63 5.51 -2.36
N PRO A 1037 25.39 5.11 -2.03
CA PRO A 1037 24.47 5.96 -1.28
C PRO A 1037 25.01 6.36 0.10
N ASP A 1038 25.62 5.40 0.81
CA ASP A 1038 26.23 5.61 2.12
C ASP A 1038 27.38 6.64 2.09
N PRO A 1039 28.39 6.52 1.19
CA PRO A 1039 29.41 7.53 0.99
C PRO A 1039 28.87 8.94 0.71
N LEU A 1040 27.76 9.07 -0.04
CA LEU A 1040 27.18 10.39 -0.32
C LEU A 1040 26.64 11.04 0.97
N ALA A 1041 25.98 10.25 1.83
CA ALA A 1041 25.51 10.73 3.13
C ALA A 1041 26.67 11.24 4.00
N GLY A 1042 27.76 10.46 4.08
CA GLY A 1042 28.95 10.87 4.83
C GLY A 1042 29.60 12.14 4.27
N PHE A 1043 29.67 12.27 2.94
CA PHE A 1043 30.27 13.43 2.28
C PHE A 1043 29.45 14.70 2.53
N ILE A 1044 28.10 14.61 2.51
CA ILE A 1044 27.21 15.71 2.87
C ILE A 1044 27.44 16.14 4.34
N GLY A 1045 27.55 15.19 5.26
CA GLY A 1045 27.85 15.48 6.67
C GLY A 1045 29.18 16.21 6.86
N ALA A 1046 30.23 15.76 6.18
CA ALA A 1046 31.55 16.39 6.24
C ALA A 1046 31.56 17.82 5.66
N LEU A 1047 30.80 18.05 4.58
CA LEU A 1047 30.61 19.41 4.04
C LEU A 1047 29.89 20.31 5.04
N ALA A 1048 28.82 19.82 5.68
CA ALA A 1048 28.06 20.58 6.66
C ALA A 1048 28.90 20.97 7.89
N GLU A 1049 29.71 20.03 8.41
CA GLU A 1049 30.63 20.25 9.53
C GLU A 1049 31.66 21.34 9.23
N THR A 1050 32.17 21.37 8.00
CA THR A 1050 33.24 22.29 7.63
C THR A 1050 32.75 23.64 7.15
N GLY A 1051 31.59 23.69 6.49
CA GLY A 1051 31.09 24.87 5.79
C GLY A 1051 31.94 25.28 4.58
N LEU A 1052 32.82 24.40 4.10
CA LEU A 1052 33.73 24.67 2.99
C LEU A 1052 33.04 24.42 1.65
N GLN A 1053 33.48 25.14 0.61
CA GLN A 1053 33.13 24.83 -0.78
C GLN A 1053 34.25 24.01 -1.41
N LEU A 1054 33.91 22.80 -1.88
CA LEU A 1054 34.89 21.87 -2.44
C LEU A 1054 34.66 21.62 -3.93
N THR A 1055 35.72 21.18 -4.60
CA THR A 1055 35.65 20.64 -5.96
C THR A 1055 36.00 19.16 -5.92
N THR A 1056 35.07 18.30 -6.32
CA THR A 1056 35.25 16.85 -6.37
C THR A 1056 35.69 16.39 -7.76
N THR A 1057 36.62 15.44 -7.80
CA THR A 1057 37.00 14.73 -9.03
C THR A 1057 36.13 13.48 -9.28
N GLY A 1058 35.12 13.29 -8.43
CA GLY A 1058 34.14 12.22 -8.46
C GLY A 1058 34.57 10.95 -7.74
N SER A 1059 33.84 9.87 -8.02
CA SER A 1059 34.03 8.58 -7.36
C SER A 1059 34.10 7.44 -8.40
N CYS A 1060 32.98 7.02 -8.96
CA CYS A 1060 32.91 5.99 -9.99
C CYS A 1060 32.02 6.38 -11.18
N PHE A 1061 32.09 5.59 -12.25
CA PHE A 1061 31.15 5.62 -13.37
C PHE A 1061 29.85 4.87 -13.02
N ALA A 1062 28.82 4.99 -13.87
CA ALA A 1062 27.52 4.35 -13.66
C ALA A 1062 27.62 2.83 -13.46
N GLU A 1063 28.61 2.19 -14.08
CA GLU A 1063 28.82 0.75 -14.01
C GLU A 1063 29.66 0.29 -12.80
N GLY A 1064 30.07 1.23 -11.93
CA GLY A 1064 30.89 0.97 -10.75
C GLY A 1064 32.40 0.89 -11.01
N SER A 1065 32.86 1.14 -12.25
CA SER A 1065 34.29 1.25 -12.56
C SER A 1065 34.86 2.64 -12.21
N CYS A 1066 36.18 2.76 -12.07
CA CYS A 1066 36.82 3.96 -11.53
C CYS A 1066 38.13 4.36 -12.25
N PHE A 1067 38.23 4.14 -13.58
CA PHE A 1067 39.47 4.44 -14.31
C PHE A 1067 39.90 5.92 -14.13
N PRO A 1068 41.21 6.21 -13.93
CA PRO A 1068 42.37 5.33 -14.08
C PRO A 1068 42.72 4.45 -12.86
N SER A 1069 42.01 4.62 -11.74
CA SER A 1069 42.29 3.92 -10.49
C SER A 1069 42.07 2.40 -10.60
N SER A 1070 42.79 1.60 -9.81
CA SER A 1070 42.44 0.19 -9.55
C SER A 1070 41.41 0.03 -8.44
N GLU A 1071 41.40 0.97 -7.51
CA GLU A 1071 40.72 0.87 -6.22
C GLU A 1071 39.59 1.92 -6.20
N HIS A 1072 38.59 1.75 -5.33
CA HIS A 1072 37.38 2.60 -5.21
C HIS A 1072 36.27 2.31 -6.23
N VAL A 1073 36.27 1.08 -6.73
CA VAL A 1073 35.14 0.49 -7.42
C VAL A 1073 33.86 0.57 -6.60
N ASN A 1074 32.71 0.59 -7.27
CA ASN A 1074 31.37 0.61 -6.65
C ASN A 1074 31.08 1.85 -5.81
N GLY A 1075 31.77 2.96 -6.10
CA GLY A 1075 31.48 4.23 -5.45
C GLY A 1075 31.88 4.29 -3.99
N LYS A 1076 32.87 3.49 -3.55
CA LYS A 1076 33.29 3.38 -2.14
C LYS A 1076 34.14 4.56 -1.64
N SER A 1077 34.42 5.55 -2.48
CA SER A 1077 35.20 6.72 -2.11
C SER A 1077 34.61 8.02 -2.64
N VAL A 1078 35.12 9.15 -2.17
CA VAL A 1078 34.90 10.45 -2.82
C VAL A 1078 36.25 11.16 -2.90
N ASP A 1079 36.68 11.48 -4.12
CA ASP A 1079 37.95 12.16 -4.35
C ASP A 1079 37.73 13.68 -4.48
N THR A 1080 38.54 14.49 -3.80
CA THR A 1080 38.42 15.96 -3.80
C THR A 1080 39.74 16.65 -4.16
N LEU A 1081 39.69 17.81 -4.81
CA LEU A 1081 40.90 18.60 -5.05
C LEU A 1081 41.46 19.11 -3.72
N TYR A 1082 42.78 19.17 -3.62
CA TYR A 1082 43.44 19.66 -2.41
C TYR A 1082 43.08 21.10 -2.09
N LEU A 1083 42.92 21.35 -0.80
CA LEU A 1083 42.79 22.65 -0.18
C LEU A 1083 44.14 23.15 0.34
N ASN A 1084 44.11 24.32 0.98
CA ASN A 1084 45.20 24.75 1.85
C ASN A 1084 45.28 23.84 3.08
N ASP A 1085 46.47 23.69 3.66
CA ASP A 1085 46.72 22.69 4.70
C ASP A 1085 45.84 22.86 5.96
N LYS A 1086 45.41 24.08 6.30
CA LYS A 1086 44.53 24.30 7.45
C LYS A 1086 43.12 23.73 7.19
N ASP A 1087 42.56 24.06 6.03
CA ASP A 1087 41.22 23.61 5.66
C ASP A 1087 41.21 22.13 5.28
N GLU A 1088 42.32 21.61 4.72
CA GLU A 1088 42.52 20.18 4.45
C GLU A 1088 42.45 19.35 5.73
N GLN A 1089 43.18 19.74 6.79
CA GLN A 1089 43.12 19.03 8.07
C GLN A 1089 41.71 19.09 8.67
N LYS A 1090 41.05 20.24 8.57
CA LYS A 1090 39.67 20.42 9.04
C LYS A 1090 38.73 19.47 8.30
N PHE A 1091 38.86 19.36 6.99
CA PHE A 1091 38.06 18.49 6.16
C PHE A 1091 38.33 17.01 6.39
N ILE A 1092 39.60 16.59 6.53
CA ILE A 1092 39.96 15.21 6.87
C ILE A 1092 39.33 14.80 8.21
N ASN A 1093 39.36 15.66 9.22
CA ASN A 1093 38.73 15.38 10.51
C ASN A 1093 37.21 15.23 10.39
N ALA A 1094 36.56 16.06 9.57
CA ALA A 1094 35.13 15.94 9.30
C ALA A 1094 34.81 14.65 8.54
N MET A 1095 35.58 14.28 7.53
CA MET A 1095 35.43 13.02 6.79
C MET A 1095 35.53 11.82 7.72
N HIS A 1096 36.51 11.80 8.63
CA HIS A 1096 36.65 10.75 9.65
C HIS A 1096 35.47 10.70 10.62
N LYS A 1097 34.90 11.85 11.01
CA LYS A 1097 33.67 11.91 11.83
C LYS A 1097 32.48 11.24 11.14
N PHE A 1098 32.43 11.29 9.81
CA PHE A 1098 31.34 10.73 8.99
C PHE A 1098 31.74 9.46 8.24
N ASN A 1099 32.49 8.57 8.91
CA ASN A 1099 32.82 7.19 8.49
C ASN A 1099 33.74 7.06 7.26
N PHE A 1100 34.43 8.12 6.84
CA PHE A 1100 35.58 7.97 5.95
C PHE A 1100 36.85 7.79 6.78
N ASN A 1101 37.22 6.55 7.06
CA ASN A 1101 38.32 6.25 7.98
C ASN A 1101 39.67 6.05 7.27
N LYS A 1102 39.70 6.17 5.94
CA LYS A 1102 40.93 6.04 5.14
C LYS A 1102 41.08 7.19 4.17
N GLN A 1103 41.97 8.11 4.52
CA GLN A 1103 42.42 9.20 3.67
C GLN A 1103 43.82 8.93 3.14
N LEU A 1104 44.02 9.10 1.83
CA LEU A 1104 45.34 9.05 1.20
C LEU A 1104 45.70 10.44 0.65
N THR A 1105 46.88 10.90 1.03
CA THR A 1105 47.42 12.21 0.67
C THR A 1105 48.76 12.07 -0.05
N ALA A 1106 49.13 13.09 -0.81
CA ALA A 1106 50.36 13.12 -1.58
C ALA A 1106 51.60 13.18 -0.67
N ASN A 1107 52.71 12.64 -1.16
CA ASN A 1107 54.00 12.69 -0.47
C ASN A 1107 54.54 14.12 -0.26
N ASN A 1108 54.12 15.07 -1.09
CA ASN A 1108 54.56 16.47 -1.07
C ASN A 1108 53.66 17.36 -0.21
N LYS A 1109 52.58 16.82 0.37
CA LYS A 1109 51.73 17.51 1.34
C LYS A 1109 52.31 17.40 2.74
N LYS A 1110 51.89 18.29 3.64
CA LYS A 1110 52.13 18.13 5.07
C LYS A 1110 51.51 16.81 5.56
N LYS A 1111 52.11 16.18 6.57
CA LYS A 1111 51.48 15.07 7.28
C LYS A 1111 50.22 15.56 8.02
N PHE A 1112 49.08 14.98 7.69
CA PHE A 1112 47.80 15.26 8.34
C PHE A 1112 47.44 14.16 9.36
N ASP A 1113 46.75 14.54 10.42
CA ASP A 1113 46.13 13.59 11.35
C ASP A 1113 44.95 12.90 10.65
N ASN A 1114 44.70 11.62 10.98
CA ASN A 1114 43.69 10.76 10.35
C ASN A 1114 43.87 10.54 8.83
N ALA A 1115 45.05 10.81 8.28
CA ALA A 1115 45.39 10.49 6.90
C ALA A 1115 46.75 9.79 6.80
N ASN A 1116 46.86 8.90 5.81
CA ASN A 1116 48.12 8.28 5.44
C ASN A 1116 48.71 9.01 4.23
N GLN A 1117 50.03 9.24 4.26
CA GLN A 1117 50.75 9.74 3.09
C GLN A 1117 51.10 8.56 2.18
N ASP A 1118 50.73 8.65 0.92
CA ASP A 1118 51.11 7.65 -0.08
C ASP A 1118 52.55 7.89 -0.53
N PHE A 1119 53.50 7.25 0.16
CA PHE A 1119 54.92 7.30 -0.20
C PHE A 1119 55.29 6.40 -1.38
N LYS A 1120 54.35 5.58 -1.88
CA LYS A 1120 54.62 4.52 -2.86
C LYS A 1120 54.15 4.88 -4.27
N SER A 1121 53.31 5.91 -4.43
CA SER A 1121 52.82 6.34 -5.73
C SER A 1121 52.63 7.87 -5.81
N ASN A 1122 52.64 8.39 -7.04
CA ASN A 1122 52.28 9.76 -7.38
C ASN A 1122 50.78 9.90 -7.73
N LEU A 1123 49.97 8.86 -7.49
CA LEU A 1123 48.57 8.82 -7.91
C LEU A 1123 47.71 9.88 -7.21
N HIS A 1124 48.05 10.24 -5.97
CA HIS A 1124 47.29 11.17 -5.15
C HIS A 1124 47.86 12.60 -5.17
N ASN A 1125 48.78 12.94 -6.10
CA ASN A 1125 49.45 14.25 -6.11
C ASN A 1125 48.52 15.43 -6.42
N THR A 1126 47.34 15.18 -7.00
CA THR A 1126 46.41 16.21 -7.45
C THR A 1126 45.10 16.26 -6.66
N HIS A 1127 44.84 15.28 -5.78
CA HIS A 1127 43.57 15.14 -5.07
C HIS A 1127 43.76 14.40 -3.74
N LEU A 1128 42.92 14.72 -2.75
CA LEU A 1128 42.68 13.91 -1.57
C LEU A 1128 41.78 12.73 -1.95
N HIS A 1129 42.22 11.52 -1.63
CA HIS A 1129 41.40 10.33 -1.75
C HIS A 1129 40.79 9.98 -0.37
N SER A 1130 39.48 9.76 -0.31
CA SER A 1130 38.77 9.39 0.92
C SER A 1130 37.87 8.17 0.71
N GLU A 1131 38.20 7.04 1.32
CA GLU A 1131 37.43 5.79 1.27
C GLU A 1131 36.47 5.68 2.46
N PHE A 1132 35.24 5.28 2.16
CA PHE A 1132 34.15 5.11 3.12
C PHE A 1132 34.14 3.68 3.67
N GLU A 1133 34.02 3.53 4.98
CA GLU A 1133 33.93 2.23 5.63
C GLU A 1133 32.46 1.79 5.77
N SER A 1134 32.08 0.72 5.06
CA SER A 1134 30.73 0.17 5.11
C SER A 1134 30.49 -0.58 6.43
N GLY A 1135 29.42 -0.26 7.16
CA GLY A 1135 29.01 -0.98 8.38
C GLY A 1135 28.51 -0.09 9.54
N SER A 1136 28.57 1.23 9.38
CA SER A 1136 28.27 2.21 10.44
C SER A 1136 26.92 2.93 10.28
N ILE A 1137 26.13 2.61 9.25
CA ILE A 1137 24.79 3.17 9.06
C ILE A 1137 23.75 2.28 9.73
N LYS A 1138 22.91 2.89 10.58
CA LYS A 1138 21.79 2.20 11.22
C LYS A 1138 20.57 2.25 10.31
N GLU A 1139 20.10 1.08 9.88
CA GLU A 1139 18.83 0.98 9.17
C GLU A 1139 17.65 0.97 10.17
N ILE A 1140 16.63 1.77 9.87
CA ILE A 1140 15.40 1.87 10.66
C ILE A 1140 14.23 1.64 9.71
N ILE A 1141 13.47 0.57 9.95
CA ILE A 1141 12.19 0.34 9.27
C ILE A 1141 11.13 1.12 10.07
N LEU A 1142 10.50 2.09 9.40
CA LEU A 1142 9.53 3.03 9.99
C LEU A 1142 8.14 2.41 10.17
#